data_AF-A0A975Y1I7-F1
#
_entry.id   AF-A0A975Y1I7-F1
#
_cell.length_a   1.000
_cell.length_b   1.000
_cell.length_c   1.000
_cell.angle_alpha   90.00
_cell.angle_beta   90.00
_cell.angle_gamma   90.00
#
_symmetry.space_group_name_H-M   'P 1'
#
loop_
_entity.id
_entity.type
_entity.pdbx_description
1 polymer ?
#
loop_
_entity_poly.entity_id
_entity_poly.type
_entity_poly.pdbx_seq_one_letter_code
_entity_poly.pdbx_strand_id
1 'polypeptide(L)'
;MSRISTSVVVCAWTVDRWSQMVAALASALDQRPGPDQVVLVVDHSDELLSRSAASLDPRVQVIASTGSRGLSGARNTGVAAATGEVVLFLDDDAEAHPGWLAGHVRHYEDPSVLGVGGLVVPAWADRRPTWFPPEFGWVVGCSYVGQPTATAEIRNPIGANMSFRRDAVRTVGGFSESMGRIGAGGQGCEETEISLRLARAFPQGRILFEPAAGAHHHVAAERGTWTYFRRRCFAEGRSKATMRRLEGSRAALGAERDYVRRTLPRGLRTHPARAFAVAAGLALTSAGFVVETSRRHPTSLDHEQGTSMRHETAPPDRWLHFDLHGLLGIRVERDAPAAAQLRMMLACFASDTEVPADIVVSREFEDVGVTCQLEDELNYSPHSVELVQDRVQVVRDGDQVRIHGDGELLTTLVPLLDRAMVGRGAGMIHAATVAYRGYAIALPAGGGTGKTSSIAKLMRRDGYSFHGRRLGLPGRRPDAARLRQADVHQVAPPDDLPAPVPGRPQADGADGALPPARPAEHGRAPAHHPVPPAGRPRPALVARAPDGRRRPRAAGGTGDDARPAAGLDLRRAALRADGRADRGHAGLDGRPGDGQLPPRDARLLPDPGDRPGRDVDDVVAGPGHGEERRAGQGPGRAAVLPAAGPEPAVGRPGLRRGRHRPGRAGAVLARRRGERRLMSRAVPTAAGITAVVPVRNAEALVGPCLESLRRNGVTRVVVVDGLSTDCSREVARAHGATVLSDEGGGLPLARTLGAQAADTRWVLMVDTDVVVPDGVLDRLLEEYHLGGYAALQAGLESVSGPGYWGQALAYHHLHGRSRWWFGLVATVIERDLLLRTGFDPRFESGEDIELRWRLESQGHKVGVSRSALVSHHFAGDDFAFAKDQFLMDGTGLGLMVRKHGWRGSRLFALPVAAAARGVALSVRDRQPQWARYFAAYCWFNYVGMRRGLAR
;
A
#
# COMPACT_ATOMS: atom_id res chain seq x y z
N MET A 1 -13.93 -48.24 9.78
CA MET A 1 -14.30 -46.85 10.12
C MET A 1 -15.55 -46.48 9.33
N SER A 2 -16.32 -45.48 9.77
CA SER A 2 -17.43 -44.94 8.99
C SER A 2 -16.91 -44.22 7.74
N ARG A 3 -17.60 -44.38 6.61
CA ARG A 3 -17.34 -43.56 5.41
C ARG A 3 -17.68 -42.11 5.72
N ILE A 4 -16.76 -41.20 5.43
CA ILE A 4 -16.97 -39.75 5.55
C ILE A 4 -18.00 -39.30 4.51
N SER A 5 -19.03 -38.58 4.96
CA SER A 5 -20.12 -38.09 4.11
C SER A 5 -19.77 -36.81 3.36
N THR A 6 -20.25 -36.70 2.12
CA THR A 6 -19.78 -35.70 1.14
C THR A 6 -20.91 -34.97 0.41
N SER A 7 -20.80 -33.64 0.36
CA SER A 7 -21.65 -32.78 -0.47
C SER A 7 -20.80 -32.04 -1.48
N VAL A 8 -21.05 -32.22 -2.77
CA VAL A 8 -20.45 -31.38 -3.84
C VAL A 8 -21.35 -30.18 -4.10
N VAL A 9 -20.77 -28.99 -4.13
CA VAL A 9 -21.44 -27.70 -4.39
C VAL A 9 -20.85 -27.08 -5.65
N VAL A 10 -21.70 -26.84 -6.64
CA VAL A 10 -21.40 -26.06 -7.84
C VAL A 10 -22.17 -24.74 -7.75
N CYS A 11 -21.51 -23.61 -8.05
CA CYS A 11 -22.14 -22.29 -8.03
C CYS A 11 -22.13 -21.69 -9.44
N ALA A 12 -23.32 -21.39 -9.98
CA ALA A 12 -23.49 -20.87 -11.34
C ALA A 12 -24.38 -19.61 -11.37
N TRP A 13 -24.17 -18.73 -12.35
CA TRP A 13 -24.85 -17.41 -12.41
C TRP A 13 -25.36 -16.99 -13.80
N THR A 14 -25.03 -17.74 -14.87
CA THR A 14 -25.48 -17.43 -16.23
C THR A 14 -25.72 -18.68 -17.07
N VAL A 15 -26.69 -18.61 -17.97
CA VAL A 15 -26.96 -19.63 -19.00
C VAL A 15 -25.86 -19.73 -20.06
N ASP A 16 -24.98 -18.72 -20.19
CA ASP A 16 -23.87 -18.72 -21.17
C ASP A 16 -22.91 -19.92 -21.02
N ARG A 17 -22.79 -20.46 -19.80
CA ARG A 17 -21.94 -21.60 -19.47
C ARG A 17 -22.71 -22.90 -19.25
N TRP A 18 -23.94 -23.00 -19.76
CA TRP A 18 -24.81 -24.18 -19.58
C TRP A 18 -24.10 -25.51 -19.90
N SER A 19 -23.37 -25.60 -21.02
CA SER A 19 -22.61 -26.78 -21.42
C SER A 19 -21.53 -27.18 -20.42
N GLN A 20 -20.79 -26.20 -19.89
CA GLN A 20 -19.70 -26.39 -18.94
C GLN A 20 -20.26 -26.77 -17.55
N MET A 21 -21.34 -26.11 -17.12
CA MET A 21 -22.03 -26.42 -15.87
C MET A 21 -22.59 -27.86 -15.87
N VAL A 22 -23.17 -28.30 -16.99
CA VAL A 22 -23.64 -29.69 -17.14
C VAL A 22 -22.47 -30.68 -17.11
N ALA A 23 -21.35 -30.38 -17.78
CA ALA A 23 -20.15 -31.22 -17.73
C ALA A 23 -19.53 -31.29 -16.31
N ALA A 24 -19.48 -30.17 -15.59
CA ALA A 24 -19.04 -30.08 -14.20
C ALA A 24 -19.89 -31.01 -13.29
N LEU A 25 -21.22 -30.88 -13.35
CA LEU A 25 -22.15 -31.70 -12.59
C LEU A 25 -22.05 -33.20 -12.95
N ALA A 26 -21.94 -33.54 -14.23
CA ALA A 26 -21.74 -34.91 -14.68
C ALA A 26 -20.43 -35.50 -14.13
N SER A 27 -19.31 -34.77 -14.23
CA SER A 27 -18.00 -35.20 -13.74
C SER A 27 -17.96 -35.44 -12.21
N ALA A 28 -18.83 -34.76 -11.45
CA ALA A 28 -19.03 -34.99 -10.02
C ALA A 28 -19.92 -36.22 -9.73
N LEU A 29 -20.98 -36.43 -10.51
CA LEU A 29 -21.87 -37.60 -10.41
C LEU A 29 -21.20 -38.91 -10.87
N ASP A 30 -20.20 -38.83 -11.75
CA ASP A 30 -19.46 -39.98 -12.27
C ASP A 30 -18.25 -40.43 -11.43
N GLN A 31 -18.01 -39.77 -10.30
CA GLN A 31 -17.05 -40.23 -9.30
C GLN A 31 -17.44 -41.61 -8.75
N ARG A 32 -16.44 -42.44 -8.41
CA ARG A 32 -16.62 -43.80 -7.85
C ARG A 32 -15.68 -43.99 -6.65
N PRO A 33 -16.20 -44.17 -5.42
CA PRO A 33 -17.61 -44.01 -5.03
C PRO A 33 -18.13 -42.60 -5.36
N GLY A 34 -19.43 -42.50 -5.65
CA GLY A 34 -20.09 -41.21 -5.92
C GLY A 34 -20.34 -40.39 -4.64
N PRO A 35 -20.53 -39.07 -4.77
CA PRO A 35 -20.85 -38.19 -3.63
C PRO A 35 -22.22 -38.52 -3.04
N ASP A 36 -22.42 -38.18 -1.76
CA ASP A 36 -23.66 -38.45 -1.03
C ASP A 36 -24.75 -37.39 -1.34
N GLN A 37 -24.33 -36.21 -1.82
CA GLN A 37 -25.18 -35.12 -2.30
C GLN A 37 -24.46 -34.30 -3.39
N VAL A 38 -25.17 -33.85 -4.42
CA VAL A 38 -24.70 -32.82 -5.37
C VAL A 38 -25.69 -31.67 -5.35
N VAL A 39 -25.20 -30.44 -5.15
CA VAL A 39 -26.01 -29.22 -5.03
C VAL A 39 -25.56 -28.22 -6.10
N LEU A 40 -26.49 -27.77 -6.93
CA LEU A 40 -26.29 -26.62 -7.81
C LEU A 40 -26.92 -25.38 -7.16
N VAL A 41 -26.10 -24.38 -6.85
CA VAL A 41 -26.56 -23.09 -6.33
C VAL A 41 -26.58 -22.08 -7.47
N VAL A 42 -27.76 -21.54 -7.77
CA VAL A 42 -27.97 -20.53 -8.81
C VAL A 42 -27.96 -19.12 -8.21
N ASP A 43 -26.94 -18.34 -8.54
CA ASP A 43 -26.74 -16.98 -8.05
C ASP A 43 -27.56 -15.96 -8.87
N HIS A 44 -28.78 -15.67 -8.38
CA HIS A 44 -29.63 -14.57 -8.85
C HIS A 44 -29.88 -14.58 -10.38
N SER A 45 -30.31 -15.73 -10.91
CA SER A 45 -30.70 -15.93 -12.31
C SER A 45 -31.90 -16.86 -12.42
N ASP A 46 -33.10 -16.30 -12.55
CA ASP A 46 -34.37 -17.07 -12.57
C ASP A 46 -34.49 -17.95 -13.81
N GLU A 47 -33.94 -17.52 -14.95
CA GLU A 47 -33.85 -18.32 -16.18
C GLU A 47 -32.99 -19.57 -15.96
N LEU A 48 -31.78 -19.39 -15.41
CA LEU A 48 -30.89 -20.51 -15.11
C LEU A 48 -31.49 -21.44 -14.06
N LEU A 49 -32.16 -20.90 -13.04
CA LEU A 49 -32.84 -21.68 -12.00
C LEU A 49 -33.96 -22.55 -12.60
N SER A 50 -34.86 -21.94 -13.36
CA SER A 50 -36.00 -22.62 -13.99
C SER A 50 -35.54 -23.70 -14.97
N ARG A 51 -34.56 -23.35 -15.82
CA ARG A 51 -33.97 -24.29 -16.79
C ARG A 51 -33.24 -25.44 -16.09
N SER A 52 -32.50 -25.16 -15.02
CA SER A 52 -31.79 -26.18 -14.24
C SER A 52 -32.75 -27.15 -13.56
N ALA A 53 -33.78 -26.64 -12.89
CA ALA A 53 -34.79 -27.47 -12.22
C ALA A 53 -35.60 -28.34 -13.19
N ALA A 54 -35.75 -27.92 -14.45
CA ALA A 54 -36.49 -28.67 -15.48
C ALA A 54 -35.64 -29.68 -16.29
N SER A 55 -34.30 -29.54 -16.32
CA SER A 55 -33.46 -30.19 -17.35
C SER A 55 -32.25 -30.97 -16.85
N LEU A 56 -31.94 -30.93 -15.54
CA LEU A 56 -30.76 -31.61 -14.98
C LEU A 56 -31.08 -33.00 -14.44
N ASP A 57 -30.03 -33.79 -14.19
CA ASP A 57 -30.14 -35.10 -13.54
C ASP A 57 -30.84 -34.98 -12.17
N PRO A 58 -31.89 -35.78 -11.88
CA PRO A 58 -32.64 -35.70 -10.61
C PRO A 58 -31.81 -35.89 -9.32
N ARG A 59 -30.56 -36.36 -9.43
CA ARG A 59 -29.60 -36.45 -8.31
C ARG A 59 -28.95 -35.10 -7.97
N VAL A 60 -29.11 -34.07 -8.81
CA VAL A 60 -28.64 -32.70 -8.55
C VAL A 60 -29.74 -31.91 -7.84
N GLN A 61 -29.49 -31.53 -6.59
CA GLN A 61 -30.35 -30.61 -5.86
C GLN A 61 -30.11 -29.18 -6.35
N VAL A 62 -31.02 -28.65 -7.18
CA VAL A 62 -30.97 -27.26 -7.65
C VAL A 62 -31.62 -26.33 -6.61
N ILE A 63 -30.90 -25.29 -6.19
CA ILE A 63 -31.39 -24.26 -5.26
C ILE A 63 -31.02 -22.84 -5.71
N ALA A 64 -31.84 -21.86 -5.36
CA ALA A 64 -31.50 -20.45 -5.50
C ALA A 64 -30.51 -20.01 -4.41
N SER A 65 -29.60 -19.09 -4.74
CA SER A 65 -28.76 -18.39 -3.76
C SER A 65 -29.62 -17.53 -2.83
N THR A 66 -29.24 -17.49 -1.54
CA THR A 66 -29.96 -16.76 -0.48
C THR A 66 -29.07 -15.77 0.28
N GLY A 67 -27.76 -15.81 0.08
CA GLY A 67 -26.82 -14.77 0.53
C GLY A 67 -26.76 -13.59 -0.45
N SER A 68 -25.86 -12.64 -0.21
CA SER A 68 -25.64 -11.51 -1.13
C SER A 68 -25.20 -11.99 -2.52
N ARG A 69 -25.68 -11.33 -3.58
CA ARG A 69 -25.35 -11.67 -4.97
C ARG A 69 -23.84 -11.74 -5.21
N GLY A 70 -23.37 -12.91 -5.62
CA GLY A 70 -21.97 -13.20 -5.86
C GLY A 70 -21.54 -14.56 -5.33
N LEU A 71 -20.33 -14.95 -5.72
CA LEU A 71 -19.80 -16.31 -5.51
C LEU A 71 -19.69 -16.70 -4.02
N SER A 72 -19.43 -15.76 -3.12
CA SER A 72 -19.36 -16.02 -1.67
C SER A 72 -20.74 -16.32 -1.07
N GLY A 73 -21.78 -15.56 -1.44
CA GLY A 73 -23.16 -15.81 -1.00
C GLY A 73 -23.68 -17.14 -1.54
N ALA A 74 -23.41 -17.45 -2.81
CA ALA A 74 -23.75 -18.74 -3.40
C ALA A 74 -23.05 -19.92 -2.70
N ARG A 75 -21.75 -19.80 -2.39
CA ARG A 75 -21.02 -20.81 -1.61
C ARG A 75 -21.57 -20.94 -0.18
N ASN A 76 -21.98 -19.84 0.45
CA ASN A 76 -22.63 -19.85 1.78
C ASN A 76 -23.97 -20.59 1.77
N THR A 77 -24.84 -20.33 0.78
CA THR A 77 -26.10 -21.07 0.60
C THR A 77 -25.84 -22.56 0.34
N GLY A 78 -24.83 -22.90 -0.46
CA GLY A 78 -24.40 -24.29 -0.67
C GLY A 78 -23.94 -25.00 0.62
N VAL A 79 -23.14 -24.33 1.45
CA VAL A 79 -22.71 -24.85 2.77
C VAL A 79 -23.90 -25.04 3.73
N ALA A 80 -24.92 -24.17 3.65
CA ALA A 80 -26.13 -24.29 4.46
C ALA A 80 -27.02 -25.47 4.03
N ALA A 81 -27.03 -25.80 2.73
CA ALA A 81 -27.75 -26.96 2.17
C ALA A 81 -26.96 -28.30 2.25
N ALA A 82 -25.66 -28.24 2.51
CA ALA A 82 -24.77 -29.41 2.54
C ALA A 82 -25.04 -30.35 3.74
N THR A 83 -25.49 -31.58 3.46
CA THR A 83 -25.75 -32.61 4.48
C THR A 83 -24.49 -33.35 4.94
N GLY A 84 -23.46 -33.45 4.11
CA GLY A 84 -22.20 -34.14 4.41
C GLY A 84 -21.28 -33.42 5.41
N GLU A 85 -20.39 -34.19 6.02
CA GLU A 85 -19.29 -33.69 6.88
C GLU A 85 -18.28 -32.83 6.11
N VAL A 86 -18.04 -33.16 4.84
CA VAL A 86 -17.12 -32.46 3.94
C VAL A 86 -17.91 -31.84 2.78
N VAL A 87 -17.73 -30.53 2.59
CA VAL A 87 -18.22 -29.80 1.42
C VAL A 87 -17.09 -29.67 0.41
N LEU A 88 -17.32 -30.13 -0.81
CA LEU A 88 -16.43 -29.94 -1.95
C LEU A 88 -17.01 -28.87 -2.87
N PHE A 89 -16.16 -28.03 -3.45
CA PHE A 89 -16.51 -26.96 -4.36
C PHE A 89 -15.81 -27.17 -5.71
N LEU A 90 -16.60 -27.10 -6.77
CA LEU A 90 -16.19 -27.16 -8.16
C LEU A 90 -16.84 -25.96 -8.87
N ASP A 91 -16.06 -25.10 -9.52
CA ASP A 91 -16.62 -23.93 -10.24
C ASP A 91 -17.40 -24.40 -11.50
N ASP A 92 -18.37 -23.62 -11.97
CA ASP A 92 -19.25 -23.99 -13.11
C ASP A 92 -18.54 -24.06 -14.48
N ASP A 93 -17.26 -23.72 -14.52
CA ASP A 93 -16.34 -23.90 -15.65
C ASP A 93 -15.25 -24.96 -15.39
N ALA A 94 -15.46 -25.91 -14.45
CA ALA A 94 -14.50 -26.97 -14.12
C ALA A 94 -15.07 -28.42 -14.11
N GLU A 95 -14.31 -29.38 -14.66
CA GLU A 95 -14.60 -30.81 -14.72
C GLU A 95 -13.63 -31.62 -13.85
N ALA A 96 -14.16 -32.46 -12.95
CA ALA A 96 -13.40 -33.31 -12.04
C ALA A 96 -12.75 -34.51 -12.75
N HIS A 97 -11.51 -34.87 -12.39
CA HIS A 97 -10.85 -36.07 -12.88
C HIS A 97 -11.43 -37.35 -12.26
N PRO A 98 -11.27 -38.53 -12.88
CA PRO A 98 -11.61 -39.81 -12.25
C PRO A 98 -10.85 -39.99 -10.93
N GLY A 99 -11.58 -40.23 -9.82
CA GLY A 99 -11.01 -40.39 -8.49
C GLY A 99 -10.76 -39.08 -7.73
N TRP A 100 -11.11 -37.92 -8.31
CA TRP A 100 -11.04 -36.60 -7.66
C TRP A 100 -11.66 -36.60 -6.26
N LEU A 101 -12.88 -37.11 -6.12
CA LEU A 101 -13.61 -37.13 -4.84
C LEU A 101 -12.86 -37.96 -3.78
N ALA A 102 -12.39 -39.16 -4.14
CA ALA A 102 -11.59 -40.00 -3.24
C ALA A 102 -10.24 -39.34 -2.86
N GLY A 103 -9.62 -38.62 -3.81
CA GLY A 103 -8.42 -37.82 -3.59
C GLY A 103 -8.58 -36.73 -2.53
N HIS A 104 -9.73 -36.05 -2.50
CA HIS A 104 -10.07 -35.13 -1.41
C HIS A 104 -10.39 -35.87 -0.10
N VAL A 105 -11.29 -36.85 -0.14
CA VAL A 105 -11.88 -37.49 1.05
C VAL A 105 -10.84 -38.19 1.91
N ARG A 106 -9.86 -38.88 1.31
CA ARG A 106 -8.83 -39.67 2.02
C ARG A 106 -8.06 -38.90 3.10
N HIS A 107 -7.94 -37.58 2.97
CA HIS A 107 -7.22 -36.75 3.94
C HIS A 107 -8.04 -36.39 5.17
N TYR A 108 -9.37 -36.49 5.10
CA TYR A 108 -10.25 -36.19 6.24
C TYR A 108 -10.38 -37.35 7.24
N GLU A 109 -9.67 -38.46 7.02
CA GLU A 109 -9.40 -39.46 8.06
C GLU A 109 -8.53 -38.88 9.20
N ASP A 110 -7.70 -37.87 8.90
CA ASP A 110 -6.99 -37.03 9.88
C ASP A 110 -7.94 -35.91 10.38
N PRO A 111 -8.34 -35.89 11.67
CA PRO A 111 -9.20 -34.84 12.22
C PRO A 111 -8.61 -33.42 12.11
N SER A 112 -7.27 -33.28 12.05
CA SER A 112 -6.60 -31.99 11.91
C SER A 112 -6.71 -31.39 10.51
N VAL A 113 -7.00 -32.19 9.48
CA VAL A 113 -7.24 -31.68 8.12
C VAL A 113 -8.61 -31.00 8.08
N LEU A 114 -8.60 -29.70 7.83
CA LEU A 114 -9.79 -28.86 7.69
C LEU A 114 -10.14 -28.59 6.23
N GLY A 115 -9.14 -28.58 5.33
CA GLY A 115 -9.32 -28.27 3.92
C GLY A 115 -8.37 -29.03 3.01
N VAL A 116 -8.78 -29.27 1.77
CA VAL A 116 -7.94 -29.84 0.70
C VAL A 116 -8.18 -29.07 -0.59
N GLY A 117 -7.11 -28.59 -1.23
CA GLY A 117 -7.14 -28.02 -2.57
C GLY A 117 -6.61 -29.02 -3.59
N GLY A 118 -7.36 -29.25 -4.66
CA GLY A 118 -6.93 -30.14 -5.75
C GLY A 118 -6.10 -29.43 -6.82
N LEU A 119 -5.53 -30.19 -7.75
CA LEU A 119 -4.84 -29.65 -8.92
C LEU A 119 -5.85 -29.05 -9.90
N VAL A 120 -5.63 -27.82 -10.37
CA VAL A 120 -6.47 -27.19 -11.39
C VAL A 120 -5.67 -27.04 -12.69
N VAL A 121 -5.97 -27.85 -13.69
CA VAL A 121 -5.30 -27.89 -14.99
C VAL A 121 -6.04 -26.99 -15.99
N PRO A 122 -5.40 -25.98 -16.59
CA PRO A 122 -6.07 -25.07 -17.53
C PRO A 122 -6.37 -25.76 -18.87
N ALA A 123 -7.64 -26.02 -19.14
CA ALA A 123 -8.14 -26.42 -20.46
C ALA A 123 -8.39 -25.16 -21.29
N TRP A 124 -7.49 -24.83 -22.21
CA TRP A 124 -7.62 -23.63 -23.05
C TRP A 124 -8.59 -23.89 -24.20
N ALA A 125 -9.50 -22.94 -24.47
CA ALA A 125 -10.41 -23.02 -25.62
C ALA A 125 -9.65 -22.96 -26.97
N ASP A 126 -8.61 -22.14 -27.01
CA ASP A 126 -7.60 -22.10 -28.08
C ASP A 126 -6.28 -22.74 -27.58
N ARG A 127 -5.17 -22.46 -28.26
CA ARG A 127 -3.83 -22.67 -27.68
C ARG A 127 -3.54 -21.67 -26.55
N ARG A 128 -2.85 -22.13 -25.50
CA ARG A 128 -2.23 -21.26 -24.48
C ARG A 128 -1.32 -20.19 -25.14
N PRO A 129 -1.42 -18.90 -24.77
CA PRO A 129 -0.55 -17.86 -25.31
C PRO A 129 0.93 -18.11 -24.98
N THR A 130 1.81 -18.00 -25.97
CA THR A 130 3.25 -18.29 -25.82
C THR A 130 3.95 -17.40 -24.80
N TRP A 131 3.48 -16.15 -24.65
CA TRP A 131 3.96 -15.18 -23.66
C TRP A 131 3.45 -15.40 -22.24
N PHE A 132 2.38 -16.20 -22.04
CA PHE A 132 1.74 -16.35 -20.73
C PHE A 132 2.64 -17.14 -19.76
N PRO A 133 3.11 -16.56 -18.64
CA PRO A 133 4.06 -17.22 -17.74
C PRO A 133 3.37 -18.26 -16.83
N PRO A 134 3.93 -19.48 -16.68
CA PRO A 134 3.29 -20.56 -15.92
C PRO A 134 3.22 -20.32 -14.40
N GLU A 135 3.99 -19.37 -13.89
CA GLU A 135 3.92 -18.88 -12.51
C GLU A 135 2.59 -18.15 -12.24
N PHE A 136 1.94 -17.59 -13.28
CA PHE A 136 0.70 -16.82 -13.17
C PHE A 136 -0.56 -17.64 -13.49
N GLY A 137 -0.56 -18.97 -13.32
CA GLY A 137 -1.76 -19.81 -13.52
C GLY A 137 -2.99 -19.32 -12.74
N TRP A 138 -2.78 -18.75 -11.55
CA TRP A 138 -3.82 -18.15 -10.71
C TRP A 138 -4.56 -16.97 -11.36
N VAL A 139 -3.97 -16.30 -12.37
CA VAL A 139 -4.65 -15.25 -13.16
C VAL A 139 -5.87 -15.84 -13.85
N VAL A 140 -5.74 -17.03 -14.42
CA VAL A 140 -6.84 -17.72 -15.12
C VAL A 140 -7.61 -18.69 -14.22
N GLY A 141 -7.38 -18.67 -12.90
CA GLY A 141 -8.06 -19.54 -11.94
C GLY A 141 -7.43 -20.93 -11.76
N CYS A 142 -6.22 -21.17 -12.27
CA CYS A 142 -5.61 -22.50 -12.34
C CYS A 142 -4.35 -22.64 -11.49
N SER A 143 -3.91 -23.88 -11.28
CA SER A 143 -2.64 -24.18 -10.61
C SER A 143 -1.44 -23.61 -11.37
N TYR A 144 -0.37 -23.32 -10.63
CA TYR A 144 0.77 -22.56 -11.14
C TYR A 144 2.13 -23.11 -10.69
N VAL A 145 3.14 -22.93 -11.54
CA VAL A 145 4.53 -23.30 -11.23
C VAL A 145 4.97 -22.53 -9.98
N GLY A 146 5.25 -23.25 -8.90
CA GLY A 146 5.52 -22.67 -7.58
C GLY A 146 4.63 -23.25 -6.47
N GLN A 147 3.49 -23.88 -6.82
CA GLN A 147 2.75 -24.76 -5.90
C GLN A 147 3.49 -26.10 -5.68
N PRO A 148 3.13 -26.89 -4.65
CA PRO A 148 3.69 -28.23 -4.44
C PRO A 148 3.38 -29.19 -5.60
N THR A 149 4.25 -30.18 -5.81
CA THR A 149 4.05 -31.27 -6.81
C THR A 149 3.73 -32.62 -6.18
N ALA A 150 3.60 -32.66 -4.86
CA ALA A 150 3.20 -33.81 -4.04
C ALA A 150 2.25 -33.31 -2.93
N THR A 151 1.61 -34.22 -2.20
CA THR A 151 0.77 -33.85 -1.05
C THR A 151 1.57 -33.00 -0.06
N ALA A 152 1.10 -31.79 0.25
CA ALA A 152 1.81 -30.85 1.11
C ALA A 152 0.85 -29.81 1.72
N GLU A 153 1.26 -29.16 2.81
CA GLU A 153 0.46 -28.13 3.46
C GLU A 153 0.52 -26.78 2.72
N ILE A 154 -0.62 -26.07 2.65
CA ILE A 154 -0.77 -24.79 1.93
C ILE A 154 -1.56 -23.77 2.76
N ARG A 155 -1.35 -22.48 2.49
CA ARG A 155 -2.09 -21.39 3.17
C ARG A 155 -3.58 -21.34 2.80
N ASN A 156 -3.91 -21.70 1.56
CA ASN A 156 -5.26 -21.70 1.00
C ASN A 156 -5.28 -22.52 -0.30
N PRO A 157 -6.42 -23.11 -0.68
CA PRO A 157 -6.60 -23.79 -1.97
C PRO A 157 -6.88 -22.79 -3.11
N ILE A 158 -7.18 -23.29 -4.31
CA ILE A 158 -7.72 -22.48 -5.42
C ILE A 158 -9.24 -22.72 -5.48
N GLY A 159 -10.03 -21.64 -5.60
CA GLY A 159 -11.49 -21.68 -5.50
C GLY A 159 -12.22 -22.68 -6.41
N ALA A 160 -11.67 -22.95 -7.60
CA ALA A 160 -12.25 -23.84 -8.59
C ALA A 160 -12.13 -25.35 -8.28
N ASN A 161 -11.30 -25.74 -7.30
CA ASN A 161 -11.14 -27.14 -6.88
C ASN A 161 -10.66 -27.18 -5.43
N MET A 162 -11.61 -27.20 -4.49
CA MET A 162 -11.33 -27.16 -3.06
C MET A 162 -12.40 -27.87 -2.23
N SER A 163 -12.05 -28.37 -1.06
CA SER A 163 -12.99 -28.91 -0.08
C SER A 163 -12.66 -28.43 1.32
N PHE A 164 -13.67 -28.42 2.20
CA PHE A 164 -13.52 -28.12 3.63
C PHE A 164 -14.45 -28.98 4.49
N ARG A 165 -14.08 -29.21 5.75
CA ARG A 165 -15.04 -29.72 6.76
C ARG A 165 -16.16 -28.68 6.91
N ARG A 166 -17.42 -29.09 6.67
CA ARG A 166 -18.60 -28.22 6.72
C ARG A 166 -18.66 -27.44 8.03
N ASP A 167 -18.47 -28.14 9.14
CA ASP A 167 -18.69 -27.54 10.45
C ASP A 167 -17.55 -26.57 10.82
N ALA A 168 -16.32 -26.77 10.32
CA ALA A 168 -15.25 -25.77 10.45
C ALA A 168 -15.54 -24.48 9.68
N VAL A 169 -16.09 -24.59 8.45
CA VAL A 169 -16.59 -23.44 7.66
C VAL A 169 -17.71 -22.71 8.40
N ARG A 170 -18.64 -23.46 9.03
CA ARG A 170 -19.74 -22.88 9.82
C ARG A 170 -19.23 -22.20 11.09
N THR A 171 -18.25 -22.77 11.80
CA THR A 171 -17.62 -22.16 12.99
C THR A 171 -17.01 -20.79 12.70
N VAL A 172 -16.37 -20.61 11.53
CA VAL A 172 -15.80 -19.31 11.17
C VAL A 172 -16.81 -18.33 10.55
N GLY A 173 -18.04 -18.75 10.28
CA GLY A 173 -19.11 -17.92 9.70
C GLY A 173 -19.18 -17.89 8.17
N GLY A 174 -18.72 -18.95 7.47
CA GLY A 174 -18.79 -19.04 6.01
C GLY A 174 -17.72 -18.22 5.28
N PHE A 175 -17.92 -17.97 3.98
CA PHE A 175 -17.12 -17.08 3.14
C PHE A 175 -17.56 -15.63 3.33
N SER A 176 -16.62 -14.68 3.38
CA SER A 176 -16.98 -13.26 3.54
C SER A 176 -17.62 -12.68 2.28
N GLU A 177 -18.87 -12.23 2.37
CA GLU A 177 -19.62 -11.64 1.26
C GLU A 177 -19.14 -10.24 0.86
N SER A 178 -18.23 -9.64 1.64
CA SER A 178 -17.46 -8.44 1.24
C SER A 178 -16.37 -8.74 0.20
N MET A 179 -16.12 -10.03 -0.07
CA MET A 179 -15.13 -10.57 -1.00
C MET A 179 -15.82 -11.51 -1.99
N GLY A 180 -15.19 -11.74 -3.15
CA GLY A 180 -15.67 -12.64 -4.20
C GLY A 180 -15.94 -11.97 -5.55
N ARG A 181 -16.33 -12.80 -6.53
CA ARG A 181 -16.79 -12.36 -7.86
C ARG A 181 -18.29 -12.08 -7.85
N ILE A 182 -18.69 -11.02 -8.56
CA ILE A 182 -20.07 -10.62 -8.83
C ILE A 182 -20.20 -10.52 -10.35
N GLY A 183 -20.72 -11.57 -10.99
CA GLY A 183 -20.68 -11.73 -12.44
C GLY A 183 -19.24 -11.76 -12.99
N ALA A 184 -19.00 -11.05 -14.11
CA ALA A 184 -17.69 -10.96 -14.77
C ALA A 184 -16.69 -9.98 -14.10
N GLY A 185 -16.99 -9.43 -12.92
CA GLY A 185 -16.13 -8.52 -12.16
C GLY A 185 -16.05 -8.90 -10.68
N GLY A 186 -15.14 -8.28 -9.92
CA GLY A 186 -15.06 -8.46 -8.46
C GLY A 186 -13.65 -8.47 -7.89
N GLN A 187 -13.57 -8.71 -6.57
CA GLN A 187 -12.33 -8.94 -5.84
C GLN A 187 -12.26 -10.43 -5.49
N GLY A 188 -11.35 -11.20 -6.09
CA GLY A 188 -11.09 -12.57 -5.62
C GLY A 188 -10.37 -12.59 -4.26
N CYS A 189 -9.94 -13.76 -3.80
CA CYS A 189 -9.34 -14.06 -2.49
C CYS A 189 -10.34 -14.45 -1.38
N GLU A 190 -11.59 -14.76 -1.70
CA GLU A 190 -12.56 -15.30 -0.74
C GLU A 190 -12.10 -16.65 -0.14
N GLU A 191 -11.40 -17.48 -0.92
CA GLU A 191 -10.78 -18.73 -0.47
C GLU A 191 -9.54 -18.50 0.42
N THR A 192 -8.80 -17.42 0.12
CA THR A 192 -7.65 -16.93 0.88
C THR A 192 -8.07 -16.39 2.24
N GLU A 193 -9.23 -15.75 2.30
CA GLU A 193 -9.79 -15.07 3.47
C GLU A 193 -10.33 -16.08 4.48
N ILE A 194 -11.23 -16.99 4.05
CA ILE A 194 -11.74 -18.04 4.94
C ILE A 194 -10.62 -18.95 5.47
N SER A 195 -9.60 -19.24 4.66
CA SER A 195 -8.46 -20.07 5.09
C SER A 195 -7.64 -19.43 6.22
N LEU A 196 -7.56 -18.09 6.25
CA LEU A 196 -6.90 -17.37 7.35
C LEU A 196 -7.75 -17.35 8.61
N ARG A 197 -9.09 -17.19 8.51
CA ARG A 197 -10.01 -17.35 9.64
C ARG A 197 -9.98 -18.77 10.21
N LEU A 198 -9.94 -19.79 9.36
CA LEU A 198 -9.78 -21.20 9.77
C LEU A 198 -8.47 -21.42 10.56
N ALA A 199 -7.35 -20.90 10.07
CA ALA A 199 -6.06 -21.01 10.75
C ALA A 199 -6.01 -20.28 12.12
N ARG A 200 -6.84 -19.24 12.32
CA ARG A 200 -7.02 -18.58 13.64
C ARG A 200 -7.89 -19.41 14.59
N ALA A 201 -9.05 -19.86 14.11
CA ALA A 201 -10.03 -20.59 14.91
C ALA A 201 -9.55 -21.99 15.30
N PHE A 202 -8.68 -22.59 14.48
CA PHE A 202 -8.13 -23.92 14.68
C PHE A 202 -6.59 -23.89 14.52
N PRO A 203 -5.81 -23.54 15.56
CA PRO A 203 -4.35 -23.40 15.45
C PRO A 203 -3.56 -24.68 15.13
N GLN A 204 -4.19 -25.85 15.27
CA GLN A 204 -3.66 -27.16 14.83
C GLN A 204 -4.28 -27.62 13.49
N GLY A 205 -5.18 -26.81 12.92
CA GLY A 205 -5.94 -27.11 11.71
C GLY A 205 -5.12 -26.90 10.44
N ARG A 206 -5.19 -27.87 9.52
CA ARG A 206 -4.31 -27.97 8.36
C ARG A 206 -5.12 -27.90 7.07
N ILE A 207 -4.55 -27.24 6.06
CA ILE A 207 -5.08 -27.22 4.70
C ILE A 207 -4.04 -27.84 3.78
N LEU A 208 -4.40 -28.88 3.06
CA LEU A 208 -3.49 -29.64 2.19
C LEU A 208 -3.70 -29.28 0.72
N PHE A 209 -2.66 -29.44 -0.08
CA PHE A 209 -2.73 -29.58 -1.53
C PHE A 209 -2.69 -31.06 -1.88
N GLU A 210 -3.57 -31.52 -2.77
CA GLU A 210 -3.56 -32.89 -3.27
C GLU A 210 -3.46 -32.91 -4.81
N PRO A 211 -2.28 -33.20 -5.38
CA PRO A 211 -2.09 -33.12 -6.83
C PRO A 211 -2.80 -34.25 -7.60
N ALA A 212 -3.13 -35.38 -6.97
CA ALA A 212 -3.91 -36.45 -7.60
C ALA A 212 -5.41 -36.13 -7.68
N ALA A 213 -5.91 -35.19 -6.87
CA ALA A 213 -7.28 -34.70 -6.93
C ALA A 213 -7.44 -33.65 -8.04
N GLY A 214 -7.23 -34.06 -9.29
CA GLY A 214 -7.24 -33.18 -10.44
C GLY A 214 -8.63 -32.71 -10.89
N ALA A 215 -8.67 -31.53 -11.50
CA ALA A 215 -9.79 -31.02 -12.28
C ALA A 215 -9.26 -30.23 -13.49
N HIS A 216 -9.98 -30.28 -14.61
CA HIS A 216 -9.78 -29.37 -15.75
C HIS A 216 -10.66 -28.14 -15.57
N HIS A 217 -10.12 -26.93 -15.73
CA HIS A 217 -10.91 -25.69 -15.70
C HIS A 217 -10.79 -24.96 -17.05
N HIS A 218 -11.94 -24.61 -17.63
CA HIS A 218 -12.08 -24.05 -18.97
C HIS A 218 -11.65 -22.58 -19.03
N VAL A 219 -10.54 -22.33 -19.73
CA VAL A 219 -9.97 -21.01 -19.95
C VAL A 219 -10.44 -20.47 -21.30
N ALA A 220 -11.56 -19.74 -21.26
CA ALA A 220 -12.11 -19.01 -22.40
C ALA A 220 -11.08 -18.02 -23.00
N ALA A 221 -11.14 -17.80 -24.32
CA ALA A 221 -10.16 -17.05 -25.10
C ALA A 221 -9.83 -15.65 -24.53
N GLU A 222 -10.83 -14.91 -24.02
CA GLU A 222 -10.63 -13.60 -23.38
C GLU A 222 -9.63 -13.66 -22.22
N ARG A 223 -9.67 -14.73 -21.40
CA ARG A 223 -8.76 -14.93 -20.26
C ARG A 223 -7.30 -15.13 -20.71
N GLY A 224 -7.07 -15.49 -21.98
CA GLY A 224 -5.76 -15.54 -22.63
C GLY A 224 -5.25 -14.21 -23.20
N THR A 225 -6.00 -13.11 -23.09
CA THR A 225 -5.57 -11.81 -23.62
C THR A 225 -4.62 -11.07 -22.67
N TRP A 226 -3.76 -10.22 -23.25
CA TRP A 226 -2.92 -9.30 -22.48
C TRP A 226 -3.75 -8.30 -21.66
N THR A 227 -4.90 -7.89 -22.18
CA THR A 227 -5.87 -7.01 -21.50
C THR A 227 -6.41 -7.66 -20.22
N TYR A 228 -6.86 -8.92 -20.31
CA TYR A 228 -7.32 -9.68 -19.14
C TYR A 228 -6.19 -9.88 -18.12
N PHE A 229 -5.01 -10.32 -18.55
CA PHE A 229 -3.84 -10.50 -17.67
C PHE A 229 -3.52 -9.22 -16.89
N ARG A 230 -3.47 -8.06 -17.56
CA ARG A 230 -3.23 -6.77 -16.90
C ARG A 230 -4.33 -6.41 -15.89
N ARG A 231 -5.60 -6.50 -16.30
CA ARG A 231 -6.78 -6.20 -15.47
C ARG A 231 -6.81 -7.08 -14.21
N ARG A 232 -6.58 -8.39 -14.37
CA ARG A 232 -6.61 -9.39 -13.30
C ARG A 232 -5.43 -9.27 -12.34
N CYS A 233 -4.21 -9.01 -12.83
CA CYS A 233 -3.04 -8.75 -11.98
C CYS A 233 -3.23 -7.48 -11.13
N PHE A 234 -3.76 -6.40 -11.71
CA PHE A 234 -4.08 -5.18 -10.97
C PHE A 234 -5.19 -5.42 -9.93
N ALA A 235 -6.26 -6.13 -10.31
CA ALA A 235 -7.34 -6.50 -9.40
C ALA A 235 -6.84 -7.36 -8.22
N GLU A 236 -5.92 -8.30 -8.45
CA GLU A 236 -5.28 -9.08 -7.37
C GLU A 236 -4.56 -8.17 -6.37
N GLY A 237 -3.87 -7.13 -6.86
CA GLY A 237 -3.23 -6.14 -6.00
C GLY A 237 -4.23 -5.49 -5.03
N ARG A 238 -5.42 -5.15 -5.54
CA ARG A 238 -6.51 -4.59 -4.74
C ARG A 238 -7.06 -5.60 -3.72
N SER A 239 -7.36 -6.82 -4.17
CA SER A 239 -7.74 -7.92 -3.27
C SER A 239 -6.74 -8.11 -2.13
N LYS A 240 -5.43 -8.14 -2.40
CA LYS A 240 -4.40 -8.30 -1.35
C LYS A 240 -4.26 -7.08 -0.44
N ALA A 241 -4.64 -5.88 -0.88
CA ALA A 241 -4.76 -4.70 -0.01
C ALA A 241 -5.99 -4.80 0.90
N THR A 242 -7.14 -5.22 0.38
CA THR A 242 -8.34 -5.52 1.18
C THR A 242 -8.06 -6.64 2.20
N MET A 243 -7.40 -7.72 1.79
CA MET A 243 -6.94 -8.78 2.69
C MET A 243 -6.03 -8.26 3.81
N ARG A 244 -5.10 -7.33 3.49
CA ARG A 244 -4.25 -6.71 4.52
C ARG A 244 -5.06 -5.87 5.53
N ARG A 245 -6.19 -5.28 5.13
CA ARG A 245 -7.09 -4.53 6.02
C ARG A 245 -7.87 -5.46 6.93
N LEU A 246 -8.50 -6.51 6.37
CA LEU A 246 -9.29 -7.49 7.13
C LEU A 246 -8.45 -8.36 8.06
N GLU A 247 -7.35 -8.93 7.55
CA GLU A 247 -6.59 -9.99 8.22
C GLU A 247 -5.25 -9.53 8.82
N GLY A 248 -4.82 -8.29 8.56
CA GLY A 248 -3.54 -7.76 9.06
C GLY A 248 -2.30 -8.19 8.26
N SER A 249 -1.24 -7.39 8.34
CA SER A 249 -0.19 -7.36 7.31
C SER A 249 0.76 -8.56 7.23
N ARG A 250 0.95 -9.33 8.32
CA ARG A 250 1.99 -10.37 8.41
C ARG A 250 1.50 -11.75 7.93
N ALA A 251 0.24 -12.09 8.16
CA ALA A 251 -0.37 -13.33 7.70
C ALA A 251 -0.86 -13.22 6.24
N ALA A 252 -1.59 -12.14 5.91
CA ALA A 252 -2.25 -11.94 4.62
C ALA A 252 -1.33 -11.85 3.38
N LEU A 253 -0.01 -11.71 3.57
CA LEU A 253 0.98 -11.55 2.50
C LEU A 253 2.16 -12.54 2.62
N GLY A 254 2.04 -13.58 3.46
CA GLY A 254 3.12 -14.53 3.74
C GLY A 254 3.53 -15.35 2.51
N ALA A 255 2.56 -16.02 1.89
CA ALA A 255 2.77 -16.86 0.70
C ALA A 255 3.20 -16.02 -0.52
N GLU A 256 2.61 -14.83 -0.64
CA GLU A 256 2.83 -13.86 -1.70
C GLU A 256 4.29 -13.35 -1.68
N ARG A 257 4.86 -13.12 -0.49
CA ARG A 257 6.28 -12.78 -0.33
C ARG A 257 7.21 -13.90 -0.79
N ASP A 258 6.89 -15.16 -0.50
CA ASP A 258 7.71 -16.30 -0.94
C ASP A 258 7.52 -16.62 -2.43
N TYR A 259 6.33 -16.43 -3.00
CA TYR A 259 6.09 -16.47 -4.44
C TYR A 259 6.97 -15.46 -5.19
N VAL A 260 6.99 -14.19 -4.75
CA VAL A 260 7.85 -13.14 -5.34
C VAL A 260 9.34 -13.45 -5.18
N ARG A 261 9.76 -14.10 -4.08
CA ARG A 261 11.17 -14.41 -3.78
C ARG A 261 11.70 -15.70 -4.42
N ARG A 262 10.87 -16.73 -4.55
CA ARG A 262 11.29 -18.10 -4.93
C ARG A 262 10.75 -18.53 -6.30
N THR A 263 9.59 -18.02 -6.69
CA THR A 263 8.88 -18.46 -7.90
C THR A 263 9.14 -17.52 -9.07
N LEU A 264 8.81 -16.22 -8.95
CA LEU A 264 8.97 -15.26 -10.05
C LEU A 264 10.40 -15.15 -10.63
N PRO A 265 11.49 -15.27 -9.85
CA PRO A 265 12.86 -15.25 -10.38
C PRO A 265 13.21 -16.44 -11.28
N ARG A 266 12.38 -17.48 -11.33
CA ARG A 266 12.50 -18.59 -12.30
C ARG A 266 11.93 -18.18 -13.65
N GLY A 267 10.70 -17.64 -13.68
CA GLY A 267 10.05 -17.11 -14.89
C GLY A 267 10.85 -15.98 -15.56
N LEU A 268 11.55 -15.15 -14.78
CA LEU A 268 12.47 -14.12 -15.30
C LEU A 268 13.70 -14.67 -16.06
N ARG A 269 13.99 -15.98 -16.00
CA ARG A 269 15.08 -16.63 -16.75
C ARG A 269 14.60 -17.29 -18.05
N THR A 270 13.37 -17.01 -18.47
CA THR A 270 12.76 -17.58 -19.68
C THR A 270 12.76 -16.57 -20.84
N HIS A 271 12.18 -16.95 -21.98
CA HIS A 271 12.08 -16.12 -23.20
C HIS A 271 11.61 -14.67 -22.89
N PRO A 272 12.19 -13.62 -23.50
CA PRO A 272 11.98 -12.22 -23.11
C PRO A 272 10.51 -11.79 -22.98
N ALA A 273 9.62 -12.27 -23.85
CA ALA A 273 8.18 -11.99 -23.74
C ALA A 273 7.54 -12.49 -22.42
N ARG A 274 7.98 -13.64 -21.90
CA ARG A 274 7.54 -14.19 -20.60
C ARG A 274 8.18 -13.44 -19.44
N ALA A 275 9.47 -13.12 -19.53
CA ALA A 275 10.15 -12.32 -18.51
C ALA A 275 9.52 -10.92 -18.37
N PHE A 276 9.14 -10.29 -19.49
CA PHE A 276 8.34 -9.07 -19.52
C PHE A 276 6.97 -9.26 -18.87
N ALA A 277 6.22 -10.31 -19.22
CA ALA A 277 4.91 -10.60 -18.62
C ALA A 277 5.01 -10.82 -17.09
N VAL A 278 6.05 -11.50 -16.60
CA VAL A 278 6.32 -11.67 -15.16
C VAL A 278 6.58 -10.32 -14.48
N ALA A 279 7.47 -9.51 -15.05
CA ALA A 279 7.83 -8.20 -14.48
C ALA A 279 6.63 -7.23 -14.48
N ALA A 280 5.88 -7.17 -15.58
CA ALA A 280 4.68 -6.34 -15.72
C ALA A 280 3.53 -6.84 -14.82
N GLY A 281 3.34 -8.16 -14.70
CA GLY A 281 2.36 -8.73 -13.77
C GLY A 281 2.65 -8.34 -12.33
N LEU A 282 3.90 -8.51 -11.87
CA LEU A 282 4.34 -8.08 -10.54
C LEU A 282 4.18 -6.56 -10.34
N ALA A 283 4.55 -5.75 -11.33
CA ALA A 283 4.41 -4.31 -11.27
C ALA A 283 2.93 -3.87 -11.19
N LEU A 284 2.03 -4.53 -11.92
CA LEU A 284 0.59 -4.22 -11.92
C LEU A 284 -0.10 -4.68 -10.64
N THR A 285 0.26 -5.85 -10.09
CA THR A 285 -0.21 -6.28 -8.76
C THR A 285 0.33 -5.36 -7.66
N SER A 286 1.58 -4.92 -7.75
CA SER A 286 2.15 -3.93 -6.82
C SER A 286 1.44 -2.57 -6.94
N ALA A 287 1.15 -2.11 -8.16
CA ALA A 287 0.42 -0.87 -8.41
C ALA A 287 -1.03 -0.96 -7.92
N GLY A 288 -1.72 -2.09 -8.14
CA GLY A 288 -3.06 -2.32 -7.60
C GLY A 288 -3.09 -2.28 -6.08
N PHE A 289 -2.10 -2.91 -5.43
CA PHE A 289 -1.94 -2.87 -3.98
C PHE A 289 -1.64 -1.46 -3.45
N VAL A 290 -0.74 -0.71 -4.11
CA VAL A 290 -0.43 0.67 -3.74
C VAL A 290 -1.62 1.60 -3.96
N VAL A 291 -2.32 1.52 -5.09
CA VAL A 291 -3.53 2.30 -5.34
C VAL A 291 -4.60 1.99 -4.30
N GLU A 292 -4.83 0.72 -3.99
CA GLU A 292 -5.88 0.31 -3.05
C GLU A 292 -5.53 0.59 -1.58
N THR A 293 -4.24 0.67 -1.21
CA THR A 293 -3.79 1.15 0.12
C THR A 293 -3.64 2.67 0.21
N SER A 294 -3.46 3.37 -0.92
CA SER A 294 -3.39 4.85 -0.98
C SER A 294 -4.76 5.49 -1.18
N ARG A 295 -5.75 4.72 -1.62
CA ARG A 295 -7.17 5.05 -1.51
C ARG A 295 -7.56 5.11 -0.04
N ARG A 296 -7.54 6.34 0.53
CA ARG A 296 -8.60 6.71 1.45
C ARG A 296 -9.92 6.39 0.74
N HIS A 297 -10.74 5.50 1.30
CA HIS A 297 -12.12 5.41 0.84
C HIS A 297 -12.83 6.67 1.36
N PRO A 298 -13.43 7.51 0.50
CA PRO A 298 -14.48 8.39 0.98
C PRO A 298 -15.62 7.51 1.50
N THR A 299 -16.31 7.99 2.53
CA THR A 299 -17.66 7.50 2.85
C THR A 299 -18.53 7.62 1.60
N SER A 300 -19.27 6.57 1.26
CA SER A 300 -19.83 6.41 -0.08
C SER A 300 -21.14 7.18 -0.26
N LEU A 301 -21.05 8.37 -0.86
CA LEU A 301 -22.15 9.04 -1.54
C LEU A 301 -21.66 9.52 -2.92
N ASP A 302 -22.44 9.20 -3.95
CA ASP A 302 -22.65 10.04 -5.14
C ASP A 302 -23.73 9.40 -6.04
N HIS A 303 -24.96 9.89 -5.89
CA HIS A 303 -25.96 9.93 -6.95
C HIS A 303 -26.56 11.34 -6.99
N GLU A 304 -27.08 11.72 -8.15
CA GLU A 304 -26.78 13.05 -8.69
C GLU A 304 -27.59 14.25 -8.15
N GLN A 305 -26.87 15.38 -8.04
CA GLN A 305 -27.28 16.76 -8.36
C GLN A 305 -28.65 17.28 -7.86
N GLY A 306 -28.65 18.25 -6.92
CA GLY A 306 -29.90 18.78 -6.35
C GLY A 306 -29.90 20.17 -5.66
N THR A 307 -29.17 21.18 -6.16
CA THR A 307 -29.27 22.61 -5.73
C THR A 307 -28.95 22.96 -4.26
N SER A 308 -28.78 24.26 -3.96
CA SER A 308 -28.34 24.78 -2.65
C SER A 308 -29.33 25.79 -2.05
N MET A 309 -29.46 25.79 -0.71
CA MET A 309 -30.04 26.87 0.12
C MET A 309 -31.56 27.11 -0.07
N ARG A 310 -32.46 26.96 0.92
CA ARG A 310 -32.35 27.08 2.40
C ARG A 310 -33.53 26.39 3.11
N HIS A 311 -33.40 26.20 4.43
CA HIS A 311 -34.44 25.96 5.45
C HIS A 311 -35.76 25.27 5.04
N GLU A 312 -35.97 24.05 5.54
CA GLU A 312 -37.20 23.68 6.27
C GLU A 312 -36.98 22.41 7.13
N THR A 313 -38.00 21.98 7.87
CA THR A 313 -37.91 20.98 8.95
C THR A 313 -37.67 19.55 8.45
N ALA A 314 -36.89 18.77 9.22
CA ALA A 314 -36.59 17.38 8.90
C ALA A 314 -37.78 16.43 9.22
N PRO A 315 -38.03 15.38 8.41
CA PRO A 315 -39.11 14.42 8.63
C PRO A 315 -38.80 13.41 9.76
N PRO A 316 -39.84 12.81 10.38
CA PRO A 316 -39.70 11.98 11.59
C PRO A 316 -39.01 10.61 11.41
N ASP A 317 -38.50 10.29 10.22
CA ASP A 317 -38.12 8.92 9.85
C ASP A 317 -36.59 8.65 9.84
N ARG A 318 -35.76 9.58 10.35
CA ARG A 318 -34.28 9.40 10.41
C ARG A 318 -33.82 8.46 11.54
N TRP A 319 -34.61 8.29 12.59
CA TRP A 319 -34.17 7.67 13.85
C TRP A 319 -34.97 6.41 14.23
N LEU A 320 -34.31 5.53 14.97
CA LEU A 320 -34.90 4.49 15.80
C LEU A 320 -34.88 5.00 17.24
N HIS A 321 -36.00 4.89 17.95
CA HIS A 321 -36.07 5.20 19.39
C HIS A 321 -36.25 3.91 20.18
N PHE A 322 -35.59 3.82 21.33
CA PHE A 322 -35.78 2.75 22.30
C PHE A 322 -35.96 3.37 23.69
N ASP A 323 -36.96 2.92 24.42
CA ASP A 323 -37.19 3.28 25.83
C ASP A 323 -37.01 2.04 26.72
N LEU A 324 -35.97 2.05 27.54
CA LEU A 324 -35.73 1.01 28.53
C LEU A 324 -36.53 1.33 29.80
N HIS A 325 -37.81 0.94 29.78
CA HIS A 325 -38.74 0.96 30.92
C HIS A 325 -39.04 2.36 31.52
N GLY A 326 -38.99 3.42 30.73
CA GLY A 326 -39.16 4.80 31.20
C GLY A 326 -37.97 5.33 31.99
N LEU A 327 -36.81 4.64 31.93
CA LEU A 327 -35.60 5.02 32.66
C LEU A 327 -34.51 5.58 31.74
N LEU A 328 -34.36 5.05 30.53
CA LEU A 328 -33.29 5.40 29.61
C LEU A 328 -33.77 5.41 28.16
N GLY A 329 -33.74 6.59 27.54
CA GLY A 329 -34.00 6.78 26.12
C GLY A 329 -32.73 6.59 25.29
N ILE A 330 -32.81 5.79 24.23
CA ILE A 330 -31.73 5.58 23.26
C ILE A 330 -32.25 5.95 21.86
N ARG A 331 -31.54 6.83 21.15
CA ARG A 331 -31.88 7.22 19.78
C ARG A 331 -30.75 6.84 18.82
N VAL A 332 -31.04 5.96 17.87
CA VAL A 332 -30.07 5.36 16.94
C VAL A 332 -30.43 5.74 15.51
N GLU A 333 -29.48 6.30 14.76
CA GLU A 333 -29.69 6.71 13.37
C GLU A 333 -29.99 5.47 12.50
N ARG A 334 -31.01 5.52 11.62
CA ARG A 334 -31.48 4.31 10.89
C ARG A 334 -30.40 3.64 10.04
N ASP A 335 -29.42 4.39 9.56
CA ASP A 335 -28.32 3.96 8.70
C ASP A 335 -26.96 3.79 9.43
N ALA A 336 -26.88 4.09 10.72
CA ALA A 336 -25.68 3.84 11.52
C ALA A 336 -25.38 2.33 11.57
N PRO A 337 -24.11 1.87 11.53
CA PRO A 337 -23.80 0.45 11.39
C PRO A 337 -24.34 -0.45 12.51
N ALA A 338 -24.48 0.08 13.74
CA ALA A 338 -25.10 -0.66 14.84
C ALA A 338 -26.64 -0.74 14.75
N ALA A 339 -27.31 0.04 13.89
CA ALA A 339 -28.76 0.21 13.88
C ALA A 339 -29.53 -1.10 13.68
N ALA A 340 -29.13 -1.93 12.71
CA ALA A 340 -29.77 -3.23 12.47
C ALA A 340 -29.64 -4.18 13.68
N GLN A 341 -28.48 -4.17 14.34
CA GLN A 341 -28.19 -5.06 15.47
C GLN A 341 -28.81 -4.55 16.78
N LEU A 342 -28.83 -3.24 17.01
CA LEU A 342 -29.56 -2.62 18.13
C LEU A 342 -31.06 -2.79 17.98
N ARG A 343 -31.61 -2.63 16.77
CA ARG A 343 -33.02 -2.95 16.47
C ARG A 343 -33.37 -4.40 16.77
N MET A 344 -32.43 -5.34 16.60
CA MET A 344 -32.62 -6.75 16.97
C MET A 344 -32.47 -7.01 18.49
N MET A 345 -31.46 -6.39 19.14
CA MET A 345 -31.17 -6.59 20.56
C MET A 345 -32.19 -5.92 21.48
N LEU A 346 -32.63 -4.71 21.11
CA LEU A 346 -33.57 -3.88 21.86
C LEU A 346 -34.99 -3.93 21.27
N ALA A 347 -35.32 -4.96 20.48
CA ALA A 347 -36.61 -5.12 19.80
C ALA A 347 -37.84 -5.12 20.74
N CYS A 348 -37.66 -5.34 22.04
CA CYS A 348 -38.70 -5.25 23.08
C CYS A 348 -38.81 -3.88 23.76
N PHE A 349 -37.90 -2.96 23.44
CA PHE A 349 -37.83 -1.59 23.97
C PHE A 349 -38.05 -0.54 22.86
N ALA A 350 -38.24 -0.96 21.61
CA ALA A 350 -38.49 -0.05 20.49
C ALA A 350 -39.74 0.80 20.75
N SER A 351 -39.60 2.12 20.59
CA SER A 351 -40.63 3.14 20.79
C SER A 351 -40.90 3.84 19.46
N ASP A 352 -42.18 4.02 19.12
CA ASP A 352 -42.61 4.85 17.98
C ASP A 352 -42.74 6.34 18.38
N THR A 353 -42.69 6.64 19.68
CA THR A 353 -42.60 8.00 20.24
C THR A 353 -41.16 8.45 20.43
N GLU A 354 -40.86 9.70 20.06
CA GLU A 354 -39.56 10.33 20.32
C GLU A 354 -39.40 10.65 21.82
N VAL A 355 -38.66 9.79 22.52
CA VAL A 355 -38.21 10.03 23.90
C VAL A 355 -36.92 10.87 23.93
N PRO A 356 -36.70 11.67 25.00
CA PRO A 356 -35.41 12.31 25.25
C PRO A 356 -34.28 11.27 25.26
N ALA A 357 -33.24 11.49 24.46
CA ALA A 357 -32.17 10.52 24.30
C ALA A 357 -31.05 10.75 25.32
N ASP A 358 -30.96 9.87 26.32
CA ASP A 358 -29.79 9.77 27.20
C ASP A 358 -28.58 9.20 26.45
N ILE A 359 -28.82 8.32 25.47
CA ILE A 359 -27.79 7.79 24.57
C ILE A 359 -28.18 8.06 23.11
N VAL A 360 -27.29 8.71 22.36
CA VAL A 360 -27.42 8.87 20.90
C VAL A 360 -26.39 8.00 20.19
N VAL A 361 -26.77 7.34 19.09
CA VAL A 361 -25.85 6.58 18.24
C VAL A 361 -26.02 7.03 16.78
N SER A 362 -24.95 7.48 16.13
CA SER A 362 -24.93 7.95 14.73
C SER A 362 -23.71 7.44 13.97
N ARG A 363 -23.64 7.68 12.65
CA ARG A 363 -22.41 7.41 11.88
C ARG A 363 -21.34 8.49 12.09
N GLU A 364 -21.73 9.76 11.99
CA GLU A 364 -20.78 10.87 11.86
C GLU A 364 -20.13 11.24 13.20
N PHE A 365 -18.80 11.38 13.19
CA PHE A 365 -17.98 11.80 14.33
C PHE A 365 -18.17 13.31 14.60
N GLU A 366 -18.14 13.72 15.86
CA GLU A 366 -18.23 15.12 16.28
C GLU A 366 -16.83 15.75 16.37
N ASP A 367 -16.66 16.98 15.86
CA ASP A 367 -15.45 17.77 16.08
C ASP A 367 -15.43 18.32 17.52
N VAL A 368 -14.67 17.62 18.36
CA VAL A 368 -14.50 17.91 19.79
C VAL A 368 -13.26 18.76 20.09
N GLY A 369 -12.63 19.35 19.06
CA GLY A 369 -11.54 20.30 19.20
C GLY A 369 -10.21 19.67 19.63
N VAL A 370 -9.61 20.20 20.70
CA VAL A 370 -8.24 19.83 21.12
C VAL A 370 -8.25 18.49 21.85
N THR A 371 -7.88 17.43 21.15
CA THR A 371 -7.63 16.11 21.71
C THR A 371 -6.15 15.92 22.10
N CYS A 372 -5.92 15.38 23.30
CA CYS A 372 -4.67 14.73 23.66
C CYS A 372 -4.62 13.34 23.00
N GLN A 373 -3.42 12.84 22.71
CA GLN A 373 -3.22 11.49 22.17
C GLN A 373 -2.56 10.60 23.22
N LEU A 374 -3.05 9.37 23.37
CA LEU A 374 -2.39 8.30 24.10
C LEU A 374 -1.89 7.27 23.07
N GLU A 375 -0.60 7.39 22.75
CA GLU A 375 0.09 6.63 21.68
C GLU A 375 -0.64 6.74 20.32
N ASP A 376 -0.59 5.70 19.49
CA ASP A 376 -1.28 5.62 18.19
C ASP A 376 -2.73 5.09 18.30
N GLU A 377 -3.23 4.83 19.52
CA GLU A 377 -4.44 4.01 19.73
C GLU A 377 -5.70 4.81 20.11
N LEU A 378 -5.55 5.93 20.85
CA LEU A 378 -6.67 6.62 21.47
C LEU A 378 -6.47 8.15 21.53
N ASN A 379 -7.39 8.92 20.95
CA ASN A 379 -7.46 10.38 21.13
C ASN A 379 -8.51 10.71 22.21
N TYR A 380 -8.29 11.75 23.04
CA TYR A 380 -9.26 12.13 24.07
C TYR A 380 -9.27 13.61 24.42
N SER A 381 -10.41 14.11 24.86
CA SER A 381 -10.60 15.43 25.47
C SER A 381 -11.33 15.27 26.81
N PRO A 382 -11.56 16.34 27.61
CA PRO A 382 -12.32 16.23 28.86
C PRO A 382 -13.76 15.71 28.68
N HIS A 383 -14.29 15.74 27.45
CA HIS A 383 -15.67 15.38 27.11
C HIS A 383 -15.78 14.34 25.97
N SER A 384 -14.67 13.76 25.50
CA SER A 384 -14.71 12.75 24.43
C SER A 384 -13.53 11.79 24.44
N VAL A 385 -13.74 10.57 23.95
CA VAL A 385 -12.73 9.54 23.69
C VAL A 385 -12.96 8.97 22.30
N GLU A 386 -11.95 8.97 21.45
CA GLU A 386 -11.91 8.33 20.14
C GLU A 386 -10.99 7.11 20.19
N LEU A 387 -11.58 5.93 20.01
CA LEU A 387 -10.88 4.66 19.82
C LEU A 387 -10.46 4.56 18.35
N VAL A 388 -9.21 4.96 18.06
CA VAL A 388 -8.73 5.20 16.69
C VAL A 388 -8.67 3.90 15.87
N GLN A 389 -8.32 2.78 16.51
CA GLN A 389 -8.30 1.46 15.86
C GLN A 389 -9.72 0.95 15.58
N ASP A 390 -10.61 1.06 16.57
CA ASP A 390 -12.00 0.59 16.45
C ASP A 390 -12.88 1.52 15.58
N ARG A 391 -12.43 2.76 15.31
CA ARG A 391 -13.21 3.81 14.64
C ARG A 391 -14.54 4.06 15.35
N VAL A 392 -14.46 4.22 16.67
CA VAL A 392 -15.58 4.58 17.55
C VAL A 392 -15.21 5.82 18.35
N GLN A 393 -16.07 6.84 18.34
CA GLN A 393 -15.97 7.99 19.22
C GLN A 393 -17.10 7.96 20.26
N VAL A 394 -16.79 8.22 21.51
CA VAL A 394 -17.74 8.51 22.58
C VAL A 394 -17.60 9.98 22.95
N VAL A 395 -18.70 10.72 22.96
CA VAL A 395 -18.81 12.09 23.46
C VAL A 395 -19.73 12.07 24.68
N ARG A 396 -19.42 12.86 25.71
CA ARG A 396 -20.28 13.04 26.89
C ARG A 396 -20.61 14.53 27.08
N ASP A 397 -21.90 14.82 27.05
CA ASP A 397 -22.46 16.16 27.12
C ASP A 397 -23.44 16.22 28.30
N GLY A 398 -22.96 16.70 29.45
CA GLY A 398 -23.66 16.55 30.72
C GLY A 398 -23.89 15.07 31.06
N ASP A 399 -25.15 14.66 31.12
CA ASP A 399 -25.56 13.27 31.35
C ASP A 399 -25.98 12.51 30.08
N GLN A 400 -26.00 13.18 28.92
CA GLN A 400 -26.12 12.52 27.62
C GLN A 400 -24.77 11.94 27.19
N VAL A 401 -24.82 10.75 26.59
CA VAL A 401 -23.68 10.11 25.92
C VAL A 401 -24.01 9.95 24.43
N ARG A 402 -23.09 10.36 23.56
CA ARG A 402 -23.22 10.20 22.10
C ARG A 402 -22.11 9.27 21.61
N ILE A 403 -22.44 8.34 20.72
CA ILE A 403 -21.51 7.32 20.23
C ILE A 403 -21.55 7.28 18.70
N HIS A 404 -20.39 7.40 18.07
CA HIS A 404 -20.25 7.65 16.64
C HIS A 404 -19.30 6.64 16.00
N GLY A 405 -19.54 6.31 14.73
CA GLY A 405 -18.53 5.69 13.86
C GLY A 405 -18.95 4.38 13.18
N ASP A 406 -17.95 3.70 12.60
CA ASP A 406 -18.14 2.60 11.62
C ASP A 406 -17.45 1.27 12.00
N GLY A 407 -17.13 1.05 13.29
CA GLY A 407 -16.60 -0.23 13.81
C GLY A 407 -17.46 -0.88 14.89
N GLU A 408 -16.82 -1.55 15.88
CA GLU A 408 -17.52 -2.34 16.90
C GLU A 408 -18.18 -1.49 18.00
N LEU A 409 -19.06 -0.57 17.62
CA LEU A 409 -19.86 0.32 18.51
C LEU A 409 -20.48 -0.40 19.72
N LEU A 410 -20.77 -1.70 19.62
CA LEU A 410 -21.42 -2.50 20.66
C LEU A 410 -20.50 -2.92 21.81
N THR A 411 -19.20 -3.10 21.59
CA THR A 411 -18.26 -3.37 22.70
C THR A 411 -18.09 -2.14 23.58
N THR A 412 -18.25 -0.95 22.99
CA THR A 412 -18.29 0.34 23.69
C THR A 412 -19.66 0.64 24.32
N LEU A 413 -20.75 0.43 23.59
CA LEU A 413 -22.10 0.82 24.00
C LEU A 413 -22.67 -0.04 25.13
N VAL A 414 -22.49 -1.37 25.14
CA VAL A 414 -23.14 -2.22 26.17
C VAL A 414 -22.59 -1.95 27.58
N PRO A 415 -21.27 -1.71 27.82
CA PRO A 415 -20.78 -1.24 29.12
C PRO A 415 -21.30 0.14 29.54
N LEU A 416 -21.48 1.07 28.60
CA LEU A 416 -22.06 2.40 28.86
C LEU A 416 -23.56 2.30 29.22
N LEU A 417 -24.29 1.42 28.52
CA LEU A 417 -25.68 1.08 28.79
C LEU A 417 -25.87 0.51 30.21
N ASP A 418 -25.04 -0.47 30.60
CA ASP A 418 -25.06 -1.02 31.95
C ASP A 418 -24.79 0.05 33.01
N ARG A 419 -23.77 0.90 32.80
CA ARG A 419 -23.46 2.00 33.71
C ARG A 419 -24.61 3.00 33.84
N ALA A 420 -25.28 3.34 32.74
CA ALA A 420 -26.39 4.27 32.72
C ALA A 420 -27.65 3.71 33.43
N MET A 421 -27.93 2.41 33.29
CA MET A 421 -29.02 1.72 33.96
C MET A 421 -28.75 1.52 35.47
N VAL A 422 -27.51 1.16 35.85
CA VAL A 422 -27.10 1.07 37.26
C VAL A 422 -27.19 2.41 37.96
N GLY A 423 -26.78 3.51 37.31
CA GLY A 423 -26.93 4.87 37.85
C GLY A 423 -28.39 5.27 38.13
N ARG A 424 -29.35 4.70 37.38
CA ARG A 424 -30.79 4.88 37.57
C ARG A 424 -31.40 3.87 38.56
N GLY A 425 -30.58 2.96 39.09
CA GLY A 425 -30.95 1.96 40.09
C GLY A 425 -31.62 0.70 39.55
N ALA A 426 -31.29 0.30 38.31
CA ALA A 426 -31.61 -1.00 37.74
C ALA A 426 -30.38 -1.95 37.76
N GLY A 427 -30.60 -3.25 37.54
CA GLY A 427 -29.51 -4.25 37.50
C GLY A 427 -28.74 -4.29 36.16
N MET A 428 -27.52 -4.81 36.18
CA MET A 428 -26.68 -4.97 34.98
C MET A 428 -27.22 -6.05 34.03
N ILE A 429 -27.16 -5.78 32.72
CA ILE A 429 -27.58 -6.67 31.64
C ILE A 429 -26.62 -7.86 31.51
N HIS A 430 -25.33 -7.68 31.84
CA HIS A 430 -24.34 -8.77 31.83
C HIS A 430 -24.55 -9.89 32.88
N ALA A 431 -25.46 -9.69 33.86
CA ALA A 431 -25.82 -10.70 34.86
C ALA A 431 -27.33 -10.68 35.12
N ALA A 432 -28.11 -11.19 34.17
CA ALA A 432 -29.57 -11.19 34.25
C ALA A 432 -30.09 -12.19 35.30
N THR A 433 -30.51 -11.69 36.46
CA THR A 433 -31.32 -12.45 37.43
C THR A 433 -32.79 -12.37 37.01
N VAL A 434 -33.31 -13.45 36.44
CA VAL A 434 -34.70 -13.56 36.00
C VAL A 434 -35.52 -14.23 37.09
N ALA A 435 -36.61 -13.59 37.51
CA ALA A 435 -37.62 -14.20 38.34
C ALA A 435 -38.53 -15.09 37.48
N TYR A 436 -38.61 -16.37 37.78
CA TYR A 436 -39.50 -17.35 37.16
C TYR A 436 -40.32 -18.07 38.22
N ARG A 437 -41.65 -17.87 38.20
CA ARG A 437 -42.60 -18.50 39.16
C ARG A 437 -42.20 -18.39 40.64
N GLY A 438 -41.56 -17.28 41.03
CA GLY A 438 -41.10 -17.01 42.40
C GLY A 438 -39.63 -17.39 42.69
N TYR A 439 -38.96 -18.10 41.77
CA TYR A 439 -37.54 -18.47 41.91
C TYR A 439 -36.64 -17.50 41.14
N ALA A 440 -35.49 -17.15 41.71
CA ALA A 440 -34.48 -16.34 41.04
C ALA A 440 -33.48 -17.22 40.27
N ILE A 441 -33.39 -17.04 38.96
CA ILE A 441 -32.47 -17.76 38.07
C ILE A 441 -31.39 -16.78 37.61
N ALA A 442 -30.14 -17.04 38.00
CA ALA A 442 -28.99 -16.27 37.52
C ALA A 442 -28.52 -16.79 36.15
N LEU A 443 -28.54 -15.92 35.13
CA LEU A 443 -28.08 -16.25 33.77
C LEU A 443 -26.74 -15.55 33.48
N PRO A 444 -25.63 -16.30 33.25
CA PRO A 444 -24.34 -15.70 32.90
C PRO A 444 -24.36 -15.20 31.44
N ALA A 445 -24.52 -13.88 31.24
CA ALA A 445 -24.60 -13.29 29.90
C ALA A 445 -23.21 -13.03 29.28
N GLY A 446 -22.32 -14.01 29.35
CA GLY A 446 -21.01 -13.97 28.71
C GLY A 446 -21.08 -14.34 27.23
N GLY A 447 -20.83 -13.37 26.35
CA GLY A 447 -20.46 -13.54 24.92
C GLY A 447 -21.53 -14.12 23.97
N GLY A 448 -22.04 -13.30 23.06
CA GLY A 448 -22.78 -13.73 21.86
C GLY A 448 -24.16 -13.10 21.67
N THR A 449 -24.39 -12.55 20.48
CA THR A 449 -25.58 -11.76 20.10
C THR A 449 -26.92 -12.48 20.30
N GLY A 450 -26.95 -13.81 20.19
CA GLY A 450 -28.14 -14.63 20.43
C GLY A 450 -28.60 -14.73 21.90
N LYS A 451 -27.72 -14.46 22.88
CA LYS A 451 -28.05 -14.61 24.31
C LYS A 451 -28.97 -13.48 24.79
N THR A 452 -28.67 -12.23 24.44
CA THR A 452 -29.54 -11.07 24.72
C THR A 452 -30.92 -11.24 24.07
N SER A 453 -30.97 -11.73 22.82
CA SER A 453 -32.22 -12.06 22.13
C SER A 453 -33.05 -13.11 22.86
N SER A 454 -32.41 -14.11 23.48
CA SER A 454 -33.10 -15.16 24.26
C SER A 454 -33.75 -14.60 25.53
N ILE A 455 -33.06 -13.69 26.25
CA ILE A 455 -33.63 -13.03 27.44
C ILE A 455 -34.81 -12.12 27.03
N ALA A 456 -34.65 -11.32 25.97
CA ALA A 456 -35.73 -10.50 25.43
C ALA A 456 -36.97 -11.31 24.98
N LYS A 457 -36.77 -12.52 24.43
CA LYS A 457 -37.84 -13.47 24.08
C LYS A 457 -38.52 -14.08 25.31
N LEU A 458 -37.78 -14.31 26.41
CA LEU A 458 -38.35 -14.77 27.67
C LEU A 458 -39.18 -13.70 28.38
N MET A 459 -38.76 -12.42 28.32
CA MET A 459 -39.53 -11.29 28.85
C MET A 459 -40.88 -11.06 28.14
N ARG A 460 -41.08 -11.64 26.95
CA ARG A 460 -42.38 -11.64 26.22
C ARG A 460 -43.27 -12.84 26.56
N ARG A 461 -42.99 -13.59 27.63
CA ARG A 461 -43.79 -14.74 28.10
C ARG A 461 -44.29 -14.53 29.52
N ASP A 462 -45.52 -14.95 29.78
CA ASP A 462 -46.13 -14.85 31.11
C ASP A 462 -45.31 -15.59 32.17
N GLY A 463 -45.17 -14.95 33.34
CA GLY A 463 -44.49 -15.51 34.51
C GLY A 463 -42.97 -15.31 34.57
N TYR A 464 -42.40 -14.45 33.71
CA TYR A 464 -40.99 -14.04 33.73
C TYR A 464 -40.85 -12.52 33.96
N SER A 465 -39.89 -12.10 34.79
CA SER A 465 -39.53 -10.68 34.95
C SER A 465 -38.09 -10.49 35.44
N PHE A 466 -37.53 -9.28 35.31
CA PHE A 466 -36.23 -8.93 35.89
C PHE A 466 -36.33 -8.69 37.40
N HIS A 467 -35.47 -9.34 38.19
CA HIS A 467 -35.40 -9.12 39.64
C HIS A 467 -34.47 -7.95 39.99
N GLY A 468 -34.91 -6.72 39.68
CA GLY A 468 -34.04 -5.53 39.62
C GLY A 468 -34.39 -4.33 40.51
N ARG A 469 -35.50 -4.36 41.27
CA ARG A 469 -35.81 -3.33 42.30
C ARG A 469 -36.90 -3.83 43.26
N ARG A 470 -36.94 -3.31 44.49
CA ARG A 470 -38.15 -3.36 45.33
C ARG A 470 -39.20 -2.41 44.74
N LEU A 471 -40.13 -2.94 43.95
CA LEU A 471 -41.44 -2.31 43.81
C LEU A 471 -42.22 -2.56 45.12
N GLY A 472 -42.82 -1.51 45.67
CA GLY A 472 -43.71 -1.62 46.82
C GLY A 472 -44.95 -2.43 46.47
N LEU A 473 -45.25 -3.44 47.28
CA LEU A 473 -46.51 -4.18 47.27
C LEU A 473 -47.64 -3.31 47.87
N PRO A 474 -48.93 -3.63 47.66
CA PRO A 474 -49.54 -4.37 46.56
C PRO A 474 -50.80 -3.67 45.97
N GLY A 475 -51.17 -3.95 44.71
CA GLY A 475 -52.55 -3.69 44.26
C GLY A 475 -52.74 -3.57 42.75
N ARG A 476 -53.84 -4.17 42.26
CA ARG A 476 -54.44 -4.06 40.91
C ARG A 476 -53.52 -4.39 39.71
N ARG A 477 -53.87 -5.46 38.99
CA ARG A 477 -53.50 -5.63 37.57
C ARG A 477 -54.24 -4.56 36.73
N PRO A 478 -53.59 -3.95 35.73
CA PRO A 478 -54.26 -3.38 34.56
C PRO A 478 -54.38 -4.45 33.45
N ASP A 479 -55.47 -4.42 32.68
CA ASP A 479 -55.77 -5.45 31.67
C ASP A 479 -55.08 -5.23 30.31
N ALA A 480 -54.93 -6.33 29.56
CA ALA A 480 -54.38 -6.36 28.21
C ALA A 480 -55.40 -5.86 27.14
N ALA A 481 -55.83 -4.60 27.25
CA ALA A 481 -56.70 -3.95 26.25
C ALA A 481 -56.47 -2.43 26.18
N ARG A 482 -56.70 -1.85 24.98
CA ARG A 482 -56.67 -0.41 24.64
C ARG A 482 -55.28 0.23 24.44
N LEU A 483 -54.66 -0.10 23.31
CA LEU A 483 -53.94 0.92 22.52
C LEU A 483 -54.78 1.23 21.27
N ARG A 484 -55.36 2.43 21.21
CA ARG A 484 -55.98 3.07 20.03
C ARG A 484 -55.82 4.59 20.14
N GLN A 485 -55.83 5.25 18.98
CA GLN A 485 -55.63 6.70 18.82
C GLN A 485 -56.68 7.55 19.56
N ALA A 486 -56.25 8.71 20.11
CA ALA A 486 -56.85 10.03 19.82
C ALA A 486 -56.19 11.16 20.64
N ASP A 487 -55.49 12.06 19.95
CA ASP A 487 -55.58 13.54 20.03
C ASP A 487 -55.88 14.31 21.35
N VAL A 488 -54.92 15.20 21.69
CA VAL A 488 -55.08 16.68 21.79
C VAL A 488 -55.35 17.40 23.15
N HIS A 489 -54.63 18.53 23.30
CA HIS A 489 -54.74 19.72 24.19
C HIS A 489 -54.24 19.72 25.66
N GLN A 490 -53.23 20.60 25.89
CA GLN A 490 -53.09 21.69 26.90
C GLN A 490 -53.37 21.38 28.40
N VAL A 491 -52.60 21.85 29.40
CA VAL A 491 -52.30 23.26 29.79
C VAL A 491 -50.93 23.35 30.54
N ALA A 492 -50.50 24.56 30.94
CA ALA A 492 -49.17 24.94 31.47
C ALA A 492 -49.00 24.81 33.03
N PRO A 493 -47.79 25.08 33.60
CA PRO A 493 -47.38 24.84 35.02
C PRO A 493 -47.57 26.13 35.90
N PRO A 494 -46.92 26.40 37.09
CA PRO A 494 -45.81 25.72 37.81
C PRO A 494 -45.87 25.73 39.38
N ASP A 495 -44.69 25.53 40.01
CA ASP A 495 -44.18 26.11 41.28
C ASP A 495 -44.11 25.32 42.63
N ASP A 496 -43.17 25.82 43.45
CA ASP A 496 -42.88 25.70 44.89
C ASP A 496 -41.97 24.59 45.54
N LEU A 497 -41.14 25.10 46.48
CA LEU A 497 -40.19 24.46 47.44
C LEU A 497 -40.77 24.65 48.89
N PRO A 498 -40.08 24.54 50.07
CA PRO A 498 -38.68 24.16 50.43
C PRO A 498 -38.46 23.29 51.72
N ALA A 499 -37.19 22.86 51.96
CA ALA A 499 -36.38 22.84 53.24
C ALA A 499 -36.94 22.34 54.63
N PRO A 500 -36.17 22.30 55.77
CA PRO A 500 -34.76 21.92 56.05
C PRO A 500 -34.48 20.99 57.29
N VAL A 501 -33.29 20.33 57.30
CA VAL A 501 -32.24 20.14 58.37
C VAL A 501 -32.56 20.56 59.84
N PRO A 502 -32.30 19.74 60.93
CA PRO A 502 -30.94 19.55 61.51
C PRO A 502 -30.59 18.26 62.36
N GLY A 503 -29.29 18.04 62.66
CA GLY A 503 -28.79 17.08 63.70
C GLY A 503 -27.26 16.77 63.73
N ARG A 504 -26.64 16.69 64.94
CA ARG A 504 -25.24 16.30 65.32
C ARG A 504 -25.25 15.87 66.83
N PRO A 505 -24.20 15.30 67.52
CA PRO A 505 -22.72 15.43 67.33
C PRO A 505 -21.80 14.18 67.69
N GLN A 506 -20.45 14.34 67.64
CA GLN A 506 -19.35 13.75 68.48
C GLN A 506 -19.13 12.20 68.60
N ALA A 507 -17.95 11.62 68.96
CA ALA A 507 -16.54 12.07 69.17
C ALA A 507 -15.52 10.88 69.14
N ASP A 508 -14.21 11.17 69.33
CA ASP A 508 -13.04 10.29 69.65
C ASP A 508 -12.57 9.23 68.62
N GLY A 509 -11.29 8.80 68.48
CA GLY A 509 -9.96 9.11 69.05
C GLY A 509 -8.97 7.94 68.74
N ALA A 510 -7.62 7.97 68.84
CA ALA A 510 -6.55 8.99 68.96
C ALA A 510 -5.14 8.37 68.65
N ASP A 511 -4.07 9.18 68.51
CA ASP A 511 -2.59 8.90 68.49
C ASP A 511 -1.98 7.89 67.48
N GLY A 512 -0.76 8.03 66.92
CA GLY A 512 0.36 9.01 66.98
C GLY A 512 1.43 8.63 65.90
N ALA A 513 2.69 9.11 65.79
CA ALA A 513 3.50 10.16 66.44
C ALA A 513 4.78 10.46 65.57
N LEU A 514 5.69 11.36 66.00
CA LEU A 514 7.00 11.75 65.39
C LEU A 514 8.12 11.76 66.48
N PRO A 515 9.46 12.03 66.27
CA PRO A 515 10.18 12.98 65.36
C PRO A 515 11.57 12.42 64.84
N PRO A 516 12.73 13.13 64.66
CA PRO A 516 13.05 14.58 64.53
C PRO A 516 14.08 15.07 63.45
N ALA A 517 14.13 16.42 63.32
CA ALA A 517 15.28 17.30 62.95
C ALA A 517 15.71 17.43 61.46
N ARG A 518 16.30 18.55 60.98
CA ARG A 518 16.40 19.98 61.46
C ARG A 518 16.68 20.96 60.27
N PRO A 519 16.51 22.30 60.42
CA PRO A 519 16.54 23.28 59.29
C PRO A 519 17.45 24.55 59.46
N ALA A 520 17.49 25.39 58.41
CA ALA A 520 17.68 26.87 58.37
C ALA A 520 17.21 27.36 56.96
N GLU A 521 16.53 28.49 56.66
CA GLU A 521 16.54 29.91 57.13
C GLU A 521 17.69 30.77 56.54
N HIS A 522 17.53 32.00 56.02
CA HIS A 522 16.43 33.00 55.87
C HIS A 522 16.67 33.89 54.61
N GLY A 523 15.75 34.80 54.20
CA GLY A 523 16.15 36.06 53.49
C GLY A 523 15.15 36.77 52.54
N ARG A 524 14.75 38.00 52.88
CA ARG A 524 13.77 38.92 52.23
C ARG A 524 14.01 39.36 50.76
N ALA A 525 12.97 39.98 50.15
CA ALA A 525 12.96 40.78 48.89
C ALA A 525 12.78 42.30 49.22
N PRO A 526 12.48 43.26 48.29
CA PRO A 526 12.40 43.26 46.80
C PRO A 526 13.09 44.50 46.12
N ALA A 527 12.90 44.73 44.80
CA ALA A 527 12.34 46.00 44.22
C ALA A 527 12.52 46.21 42.68
N HIS A 528 11.65 47.08 42.13
CA HIS A 528 11.69 47.84 40.85
C HIS A 528 11.08 47.30 39.51
N HIS A 529 10.40 48.24 38.83
CA HIS A 529 9.63 48.22 37.57
C HIS A 529 10.47 48.85 36.41
N PRO A 530 10.07 48.93 35.09
CA PRO A 530 8.70 49.14 34.54
C PRO A 530 8.26 48.49 33.17
N VAL A 531 6.96 48.12 33.07
CA VAL A 531 5.88 48.68 32.18
C VAL A 531 6.25 49.21 30.74
N PRO A 532 5.46 48.98 29.64
CA PRO A 532 4.40 47.98 29.36
C PRO A 532 4.43 47.43 27.87
N PRO A 533 3.36 47.25 27.02
CA PRO A 533 3.20 45.97 26.29
C PRO A 533 2.95 46.01 24.75
N ALA A 534 2.88 44.82 24.14
CA ALA A 534 2.22 44.53 22.86
C ALA A 534 0.95 43.68 23.11
N GLY A 535 -0.04 43.55 22.20
CA GLY A 535 -0.21 44.25 20.92
C GLY A 535 -1.39 43.75 20.07
N ARG A 536 -2.38 44.65 19.88
CA ARG A 536 -3.37 44.74 18.76
C ARG A 536 -4.51 43.68 18.62
N PRO A 537 -5.60 44.01 17.86
CA PRO A 537 -6.92 43.38 18.02
C PRO A 537 -7.54 42.78 16.71
N ARG A 538 -8.84 42.46 16.74
CA ARG A 538 -9.70 42.15 15.58
C ARG A 538 -10.83 43.22 15.39
N PRO A 539 -11.61 43.24 14.29
CA PRO A 539 -11.93 44.50 13.59
C PRO A 539 -13.40 44.97 13.54
N ALA A 540 -13.58 46.24 13.15
CA ALA A 540 -14.81 46.92 12.70
C ALA A 540 -14.44 48.30 12.06
N LEU A 541 -15.22 49.01 11.22
CA LEU A 541 -16.18 48.65 10.15
C LEU A 541 -16.54 49.93 9.34
N VAL A 542 -16.74 49.89 8.00
CA VAL A 542 -17.50 50.87 7.15
C VAL A 542 -16.95 52.34 7.06
N ALA A 543 -16.79 53.02 5.91
CA ALA A 543 -17.85 53.42 4.97
C ALA A 543 -17.40 53.90 3.56
N ARG A 544 -18.26 53.63 2.55
CA ARG A 544 -18.68 54.40 1.33
C ARG A 544 -17.60 55.08 0.41
N ALA A 545 -17.46 54.76 -0.89
CA ALA A 545 -18.39 54.85 -2.06
C ALA A 545 -18.24 56.20 -2.85
N PRO A 546 -18.64 56.36 -4.14
CA PRO A 546 -19.56 55.54 -4.96
C PRO A 546 -19.09 55.17 -6.41
N ASP A 547 -20.05 54.70 -7.23
CA ASP A 547 -19.93 54.04 -8.55
C ASP A 547 -20.18 54.99 -9.76
N GLY A 548 -19.80 54.59 -11.00
CA GLY A 548 -19.61 55.50 -12.15
C GLY A 548 -19.82 54.98 -13.59
N ARG A 549 -20.60 53.91 -13.82
CA ARG A 549 -21.26 53.46 -15.10
C ARG A 549 -20.88 54.11 -16.47
N ARG A 550 -20.49 53.30 -17.49
CA ARG A 550 -21.13 53.11 -18.85
C ARG A 550 -20.19 52.63 -20.00
N ARG A 551 -20.75 51.84 -20.93
CA ARG A 551 -20.38 51.69 -22.38
C ARG A 551 -21.50 52.35 -23.24
N PRO A 552 -21.64 52.23 -24.59
CA PRO A 552 -20.74 51.77 -25.70
C PRO A 552 -20.73 52.67 -26.99
N ARG A 553 -19.81 52.42 -27.97
CA ARG A 553 -20.11 52.16 -29.44
C ARG A 553 -18.92 52.36 -30.44
N ALA A 554 -18.74 51.35 -31.31
CA ALA A 554 -18.59 51.33 -32.79
C ALA A 554 -17.64 52.26 -33.63
N ALA A 555 -17.16 51.67 -34.76
CA ALA A 555 -16.54 52.25 -35.99
C ALA A 555 -15.13 52.88 -35.87
N GLY A 556 -14.29 52.96 -36.93
CA GLY A 556 -14.34 52.29 -38.26
C GLY A 556 -13.51 53.01 -39.38
N GLY A 557 -12.79 52.26 -40.24
CA GLY A 557 -11.98 52.78 -41.39
C GLY A 557 -10.63 53.41 -41.00
N THR A 558 -9.63 53.66 -41.88
CA THR A 558 -9.27 53.29 -43.28
C THR A 558 -7.73 53.50 -43.37
N GLY A 559 -6.88 52.71 -44.03
CA GLY A 559 -6.79 52.46 -45.49
C GLY A 559 -5.45 53.03 -46.03
N ASP A 560 -4.85 52.64 -47.17
CA ASP A 560 -5.02 51.55 -48.18
C ASP A 560 -3.71 51.47 -49.02
N ASP A 561 -3.37 50.52 -49.92
CA ASP A 561 -4.05 49.32 -50.47
C ASP A 561 -3.19 48.02 -50.33
N ALA A 562 -2.16 47.64 -51.12
CA ALA A 562 -1.51 48.15 -52.34
C ALA A 562 -1.21 46.99 -53.35
N ARG A 563 -0.94 47.28 -54.63
CA ARG A 563 -1.11 46.36 -55.80
C ARG A 563 -0.07 46.60 -56.92
N PRO A 564 -0.03 45.87 -58.09
CA PRO A 564 -0.98 44.90 -58.71
C PRO A 564 -0.31 43.58 -59.24
N ALA A 565 -0.92 42.68 -60.02
CA ALA A 565 -2.27 42.05 -60.07
C ALA A 565 -2.30 40.89 -61.12
N ALA A 566 -3.48 40.25 -61.30
CA ALA A 566 -3.88 39.25 -62.33
C ALA A 566 -3.37 37.79 -62.18
N GLY A 567 -4.15 36.76 -62.54
CA GLY A 567 -5.59 36.77 -62.92
C GLY A 567 -6.15 35.43 -63.47
N LEU A 568 -7.44 35.48 -63.84
CA LEU A 568 -8.27 34.48 -64.55
C LEU A 568 -8.85 33.26 -63.79
N ASP A 569 -9.89 32.70 -64.41
CA ASP A 569 -10.96 31.82 -63.90
C ASP A 569 -11.57 31.02 -65.08
N LEU A 570 -12.54 30.13 -64.82
CA LEU A 570 -13.55 29.53 -65.71
C LEU A 570 -13.34 28.09 -66.26
N ARG A 571 -14.25 27.21 -65.76
CA ARG A 571 -15.19 26.35 -66.53
C ARG A 571 -14.84 24.93 -67.02
N ARG A 572 -15.83 24.05 -66.73
CA ARG A 572 -16.35 22.90 -67.52
C ARG A 572 -15.49 21.63 -67.62
N ALA A 573 -16.03 20.47 -68.02
CA ALA A 573 -17.30 19.80 -67.67
C ALA A 573 -17.42 18.44 -68.40
N ALA A 574 -17.85 17.40 -67.67
CA ALA A 574 -18.65 16.22 -68.09
C ALA A 574 -18.35 15.39 -69.37
N LEU A 575 -18.58 14.07 -69.23
CA LEU A 575 -18.91 13.00 -70.21
C LEU A 575 -18.06 11.74 -69.94
N ARG A 576 -18.50 10.49 -70.15
CA ARG A 576 -19.80 9.78 -70.03
C ARG A 576 -19.54 8.31 -70.43
N ALA A 577 -20.40 7.37 -70.02
CA ALA A 577 -20.50 6.00 -70.58
C ALA A 577 -19.27 5.08 -70.43
N ASP A 578 -19.35 3.75 -70.58
CA ASP A 578 -20.34 2.77 -70.09
C ASP A 578 -19.69 1.37 -70.10
N GLY A 579 -20.25 0.38 -69.39
CA GLY A 579 -19.79 -1.01 -69.51
C GLY A 579 -20.18 -1.96 -68.36
N ARG A 580 -20.81 -3.08 -68.71
CA ARG A 580 -21.18 -4.21 -67.83
C ARG A 580 -20.93 -5.55 -68.53
N ALA A 581 -21.11 -6.65 -67.79
CA ALA A 581 -20.95 -8.07 -68.13
C ALA A 581 -19.51 -8.61 -67.97
N ASP A 582 -19.17 -9.71 -67.28
CA ASP A 582 -19.87 -10.92 -66.75
C ASP A 582 -19.68 -12.21 -67.59
N ARG A 583 -19.31 -13.30 -66.89
CA ARG A 583 -19.20 -14.74 -67.29
C ARG A 583 -18.05 -15.20 -68.20
N GLY A 584 -17.57 -16.42 -67.91
CA GLY A 584 -16.62 -17.22 -68.71
C GLY A 584 -16.11 -18.45 -67.93
N HIS A 585 -15.91 -19.61 -68.57
CA HIS A 585 -15.55 -20.88 -67.90
C HIS A 585 -14.67 -21.79 -68.79
N ALA A 586 -14.06 -22.82 -68.19
CA ALA A 586 -13.16 -23.84 -68.79
C ALA A 586 -11.78 -23.32 -69.29
N GLY A 587 -10.73 -24.17 -69.46
CA GLY A 587 -10.56 -25.59 -69.09
C GLY A 587 -9.54 -26.35 -69.98
N LEU A 588 -9.10 -27.54 -69.54
CA LEU A 588 -8.30 -28.58 -70.24
C LEU A 588 -6.74 -28.51 -70.23
N ASP A 589 -6.16 -29.37 -69.37
CA ASP A 589 -5.23 -30.49 -69.64
C ASP A 589 -3.89 -30.37 -70.43
N GLY A 590 -2.85 -30.99 -69.84
CA GLY A 590 -1.57 -31.35 -70.46
C GLY A 590 -0.62 -32.11 -69.50
N ARG A 591 -0.37 -33.41 -69.74
CA ARG A 591 0.50 -34.35 -68.98
C ARG A 591 1.70 -34.82 -69.86
N PRO A 592 2.65 -35.68 -69.42
CA PRO A 592 2.88 -36.35 -68.11
C PRO A 592 4.21 -35.94 -67.43
N GLY A 593 4.38 -36.00 -66.08
CA GLY A 593 4.54 -37.20 -65.24
C GLY A 593 6.01 -37.28 -64.74
N ASP A 594 6.51 -38.21 -63.93
CA ASP A 594 5.96 -39.15 -62.93
C ASP A 594 7.19 -39.70 -62.11
N GLY A 595 7.09 -40.44 -61.01
CA GLY A 595 5.93 -41.03 -60.34
C GLY A 595 6.26 -41.81 -59.05
N GLN A 596 5.33 -42.70 -58.67
CA GLN A 596 5.33 -43.71 -57.58
C GLN A 596 5.42 -43.27 -56.09
N LEU A 597 4.29 -43.51 -55.42
CA LEU A 597 3.99 -43.66 -53.98
C LEU A 597 4.33 -45.11 -53.51
N PRO A 598 4.36 -45.52 -52.20
CA PRO A 598 3.28 -45.36 -51.19
C PRO A 598 3.72 -45.18 -49.70
N PRO A 599 2.79 -45.20 -48.70
CA PRO A 599 3.04 -44.69 -47.33
C PRO A 599 2.74 -45.69 -46.17
N ARG A 600 2.59 -45.12 -44.95
CA ARG A 600 1.71 -45.52 -43.82
C ARG A 600 2.25 -46.36 -42.63
N ASP A 601 1.39 -46.31 -41.60
CA ASP A 601 1.27 -47.10 -40.36
C ASP A 601 2.34 -46.99 -39.25
N ALA A 602 2.09 -47.45 -38.01
CA ALA A 602 1.04 -47.14 -37.02
C ALA A 602 0.97 -48.25 -35.93
N ARG A 603 0.98 -47.86 -34.65
CA ARG A 603 0.76 -48.68 -33.43
C ARG A 603 1.80 -49.78 -33.12
N LEU A 604 2.30 -49.81 -31.88
CA LEU A 604 1.94 -50.80 -30.85
C LEU A 604 2.74 -50.60 -29.54
N LEU A 605 2.17 -51.07 -28.42
CA LEU A 605 2.87 -51.32 -27.15
C LEU A 605 3.41 -52.77 -27.16
N PRO A 606 4.41 -53.10 -26.33
CA PRO A 606 4.04 -53.83 -25.10
C PRO A 606 4.90 -53.54 -23.85
N ASP A 607 4.32 -53.97 -22.73
CA ASP A 607 4.89 -54.32 -21.41
C ASP A 607 4.25 -55.72 -21.08
N PRO A 608 4.74 -56.61 -20.20
CA PRO A 608 5.91 -56.56 -19.29
C PRO A 608 6.82 -57.83 -19.39
N GLY A 609 7.69 -58.06 -18.39
CA GLY A 609 7.78 -59.42 -17.79
C GLY A 609 9.14 -60.13 -17.66
N ASP A 610 9.58 -60.26 -16.40
CA ASP A 610 10.21 -61.43 -15.76
C ASP A 610 11.68 -61.89 -15.96
N ARG A 611 12.12 -62.76 -15.03
CA ARG A 611 13.52 -63.18 -14.75
C ARG A 611 13.80 -64.67 -15.08
N PRO A 612 15.07 -65.13 -14.99
CA PRO A 612 15.58 -65.75 -13.73
C PRO A 612 17.04 -65.36 -13.41
N GLY A 613 17.65 -65.70 -12.26
CA GLY A 613 17.16 -66.32 -11.01
C GLY A 613 18.30 -67.01 -10.22
N ARG A 614 18.16 -67.10 -8.88
CA ARG A 614 18.99 -67.88 -7.91
C ARG A 614 20.43 -67.38 -7.64
N ASP A 615 21.08 -67.62 -6.49
CA ASP A 615 20.76 -68.01 -5.07
C ASP A 615 22.10 -67.80 -4.28
N VAL A 616 22.30 -67.81 -2.94
CA VAL A 616 21.54 -68.04 -1.69
C VAL A 616 22.24 -67.28 -0.50
N ASP A 617 21.66 -67.33 0.71
CA ASP A 617 22.30 -67.31 2.07
C ASP A 617 23.13 -66.08 2.60
N ASP A 618 23.08 -65.68 3.89
CA ASP A 618 22.07 -65.85 4.96
C ASP A 618 22.33 -64.90 6.19
N VAL A 619 21.43 -64.89 7.18
CA VAL A 619 21.63 -64.64 8.64
C VAL A 619 21.80 -63.19 9.20
N VAL A 620 20.71 -62.76 9.86
CA VAL A 620 20.58 -62.11 11.21
C VAL A 620 20.96 -60.62 11.47
N ALA A 621 19.98 -59.97 12.10
CA ALA A 621 19.90 -58.59 12.59
C ALA A 621 20.74 -58.22 13.83
N GLY A 622 20.75 -56.92 14.19
CA GLY A 622 21.17 -56.44 15.51
C GLY A 622 21.22 -54.90 15.64
N PRO A 623 20.57 -54.27 16.65
CA PRO A 623 20.60 -52.81 16.88
C PRO A 623 21.44 -52.42 18.12
N GLY A 624 21.69 -51.11 18.33
CA GLY A 624 22.11 -50.64 19.66
C GLY A 624 22.74 -49.23 19.72
N HIS A 625 22.21 -48.38 20.59
CA HIS A 625 22.88 -47.17 21.08
C HIS A 625 23.98 -47.52 22.10
N GLY A 626 24.98 -46.66 22.31
CA GLY A 626 25.96 -46.82 23.41
C GLY A 626 26.95 -45.66 23.50
N GLU A 627 27.24 -45.19 24.72
CA GLU A 627 27.90 -43.90 25.00
C GLU A 627 29.34 -44.00 25.55
N GLU A 628 30.09 -42.90 25.40
CA GLU A 628 31.11 -42.35 26.33
C GLU A 628 32.60 -42.81 26.47
N ARG A 629 33.48 -41.79 26.28
CA ARG A 629 34.65 -41.33 27.11
C ARG A 629 36.07 -41.97 27.07
N ARG A 630 37.03 -41.09 26.68
CA ARG A 630 38.41 -40.84 27.25
C ARG A 630 39.51 -41.92 27.01
N ALA A 631 40.83 -41.65 27.12
CA ALA A 631 41.71 -40.47 26.89
C ALA A 631 43.22 -40.90 27.04
N GLY A 632 44.22 -40.22 26.42
CA GLY A 632 45.66 -40.55 26.67
C GLY A 632 46.73 -39.75 25.89
N GLN A 633 47.85 -39.39 26.55
CA GLN A 633 48.91 -38.42 26.18
C GLN A 633 50.15 -39.00 25.43
N GLY A 634 51.07 -38.16 24.89
CA GLY A 634 52.44 -38.55 24.45
C GLY A 634 53.24 -37.51 23.59
N PRO A 635 54.54 -37.17 23.86
CA PRO A 635 55.28 -36.05 23.17
C PRO A 635 56.72 -36.32 22.63
N GLY A 636 57.31 -35.41 21.80
CA GLY A 636 58.73 -35.49 21.31
C GLY A 636 59.26 -34.29 20.45
N ARG A 637 60.57 -34.24 20.10
CA ARG A 637 61.41 -33.08 19.60
C ARG A 637 62.46 -33.53 18.53
N ALA A 638 63.30 -32.77 17.79
CA ALA A 638 63.56 -31.35 17.34
C ALA A 638 64.86 -31.37 16.44
N ALA A 639 65.40 -30.39 15.67
CA ALA A 639 65.04 -29.11 15.00
C ALA A 639 66.21 -28.68 14.01
N VAL A 640 66.60 -27.39 13.92
CA VAL A 640 67.82 -26.78 13.24
C VAL A 640 67.70 -26.34 11.74
N LEU A 641 68.62 -25.48 11.26
CA LEU A 641 68.64 -24.54 10.09
C LEU A 641 70.00 -24.67 9.29
N PRO A 642 70.37 -23.92 8.18
CA PRO A 642 69.89 -22.59 7.70
C PRO A 642 69.91 -22.21 6.17
N ALA A 643 69.32 -21.03 5.87
CA ALA A 643 69.73 -19.96 4.90
C ALA A 643 69.61 -20.05 3.33
N ALA A 644 69.56 -18.83 2.74
CA ALA A 644 69.66 -18.39 1.32
C ALA A 644 68.41 -18.47 0.38
N GLY A 645 68.42 -17.61 -0.66
CA GLY A 645 67.40 -17.43 -1.73
C GLY A 645 68.06 -17.19 -3.11
N PRO A 646 67.42 -16.61 -4.17
CA PRO A 646 66.18 -15.79 -4.17
C PRO A 646 65.09 -16.19 -5.22
N GLU A 647 64.13 -15.28 -5.42
CA GLU A 647 63.05 -15.09 -6.42
C GLU A 647 63.13 -15.67 -7.87
N PRO A 648 62.03 -15.62 -8.70
CA PRO A 648 60.61 -15.28 -8.41
C PRO A 648 59.49 -16.13 -9.10
N ALA A 649 58.24 -15.75 -8.82
CA ALA A 649 57.06 -15.72 -9.73
C ALA A 649 56.12 -16.95 -9.89
N VAL A 650 54.80 -16.64 -9.93
CA VAL A 650 53.61 -17.42 -10.36
C VAL A 650 53.35 -18.81 -9.70
N GLY A 651 52.16 -19.18 -9.24
CA GLY A 651 50.90 -18.44 -9.10
C GLY A 651 49.63 -19.28 -9.33
N ARG A 652 48.66 -19.14 -8.43
CA ARG A 652 47.24 -19.62 -8.49
C ARG A 652 46.96 -21.12 -8.17
N PRO A 653 45.70 -21.44 -7.74
CA PRO A 653 45.55 -22.36 -6.61
C PRO A 653 44.43 -23.43 -6.75
N GLY A 654 44.33 -24.30 -5.74
CA GLY A 654 43.07 -25.00 -5.43
C GLY A 654 43.00 -25.42 -3.96
N LEU A 655 41.98 -24.94 -3.22
CA LEU A 655 41.53 -25.54 -1.95
C LEU A 655 40.15 -25.01 -1.52
N ARG A 656 39.31 -25.90 -0.99
CA ARG A 656 38.01 -25.56 -0.38
C ARG A 656 38.06 -25.75 1.13
N ARG A 657 37.44 -24.82 1.86
CA ARG A 657 36.88 -24.99 3.23
C ARG A 657 37.82 -25.49 4.35
N GLY A 658 38.37 -24.53 5.09
CA GLY A 658 38.64 -24.68 6.54
C GLY A 658 38.13 -23.43 7.27
N ARG A 659 37.30 -23.58 8.30
CA ARG A 659 36.81 -22.44 9.11
C ARG A 659 37.67 -22.29 10.36
N HIS A 660 38.43 -21.20 10.48
CA HIS A 660 38.92 -20.70 11.76
C HIS A 660 38.75 -19.18 11.86
N ARG A 661 38.42 -18.69 13.06
CA ARG A 661 38.32 -17.25 13.36
C ARG A 661 39.74 -16.68 13.57
N PRO A 662 40.14 -15.58 12.90
CA PRO A 662 41.36 -14.86 13.27
C PRO A 662 41.16 -14.08 14.57
N GLY A 663 42.20 -14.04 15.41
CA GLY A 663 42.19 -13.30 16.68
C GLY A 663 42.26 -11.77 16.49
N ARG A 664 41.77 -11.02 17.49
CA ARG A 664 41.61 -9.54 17.44
C ARG A 664 42.91 -8.76 17.17
N ALA A 665 44.10 -9.33 17.38
CA ALA A 665 45.38 -8.63 17.23
C ALA A 665 45.71 -8.21 15.77
N GLY A 666 45.41 -9.05 14.78
CA GLY A 666 45.83 -8.81 13.38
C GLY A 666 45.21 -7.56 12.74
N ALA A 667 43.98 -7.22 13.12
CA ALA A 667 43.27 -6.06 12.59
C ALA A 667 43.90 -4.71 13.01
N VAL A 668 44.57 -4.66 14.17
CA VAL A 668 45.18 -3.44 14.71
C VAL A 668 46.47 -3.07 13.96
N LEU A 669 47.28 -4.06 13.60
CA LEU A 669 48.52 -3.85 12.84
C LEU A 669 48.24 -3.48 11.37
N ALA A 670 47.20 -4.04 10.75
CA ALA A 670 46.73 -3.63 9.43
C ALA A 670 46.27 -2.16 9.43
N ARG A 671 45.50 -1.75 10.44
CA ARG A 671 45.11 -0.35 10.65
C ARG A 671 46.33 0.58 10.79
N ARG A 672 47.28 0.25 11.66
CA ARG A 672 48.48 1.08 11.92
C ARG A 672 49.40 1.27 10.70
N ARG A 673 49.40 0.37 9.71
CA ARG A 673 50.10 0.58 8.43
C ARG A 673 49.32 1.45 7.44
N GLY A 674 47.99 1.47 7.50
CA GLY A 674 47.16 2.41 6.74
C GLY A 674 47.22 3.83 7.32
N GLU A 675 47.09 3.95 8.65
CA GLU A 675 47.11 5.22 9.40
C GLU A 675 48.41 6.00 9.16
N ARG A 676 49.58 5.34 9.20
CA ARG A 676 50.87 5.96 8.87
C ARG A 676 51.03 6.41 7.41
N ARG A 677 50.13 6.01 6.49
CA ARG A 677 50.11 6.49 5.10
C ARG A 677 49.12 7.63 4.85
N LEU A 678 48.15 7.86 5.75
CA LEU A 678 47.30 9.06 5.71
C LEU A 678 48.05 10.29 6.25
N MET A 679 48.80 10.10 7.35
CA MET A 679 49.48 11.17 8.11
C MET A 679 50.63 11.90 7.35
N SER A 680 50.79 11.66 6.05
CA SER A 680 51.81 12.29 5.19
C SER A 680 51.22 13.07 4.01
N ARG A 681 49.89 13.26 3.95
CA ARG A 681 49.24 14.12 2.96
C ARG A 681 49.04 15.51 3.54
N ALA A 682 49.48 16.54 2.81
CA ALA A 682 49.17 17.93 3.14
C ALA A 682 47.65 18.14 3.29
N VAL A 683 47.27 18.90 4.31
CA VAL A 683 45.89 19.34 4.54
C VAL A 683 45.59 20.50 3.59
N PRO A 684 44.47 20.50 2.85
CA PRO A 684 44.08 21.64 2.02
C PRO A 684 43.60 22.80 2.91
N THR A 685 43.90 24.04 2.52
CA THR A 685 43.49 25.26 3.21
C THR A 685 42.87 26.24 2.21
N ALA A 686 42.07 27.21 2.67
CA ALA A 686 41.44 28.19 1.79
C ALA A 686 42.43 29.04 0.96
N ALA A 687 43.60 29.35 1.52
CA ALA A 687 44.67 30.05 0.79
C ALA A 687 45.44 29.13 -0.21
N GLY A 688 45.27 27.81 -0.11
CA GLY A 688 45.93 26.78 -0.91
C GLY A 688 45.02 26.09 -1.94
N ILE A 689 43.84 26.63 -2.21
CA ILE A 689 42.85 26.16 -3.18
C ILE A 689 42.49 27.28 -4.15
N THR A 690 42.27 26.95 -5.42
CA THR A 690 41.75 27.89 -6.43
C THR A 690 40.26 27.64 -6.60
N ALA A 691 39.45 28.67 -6.44
CA ALA A 691 38.04 28.60 -6.80
C ALA A 691 37.87 28.77 -8.32
N VAL A 692 37.03 27.93 -8.91
CA VAL A 692 36.65 27.95 -10.33
C VAL A 692 35.17 28.25 -10.40
N VAL A 693 34.83 29.38 -11.05
CA VAL A 693 33.48 29.96 -11.08
C VAL A 693 33.01 30.13 -12.52
N PRO A 694 32.23 29.19 -13.08
CA PRO A 694 31.57 29.36 -14.37
C PRO A 694 30.48 30.44 -14.26
N VAL A 695 30.49 31.41 -15.17
CA VAL A 695 29.54 32.54 -15.19
C VAL A 695 28.90 32.70 -16.57
N ARG A 696 27.61 33.01 -16.61
CA ARG A 696 26.91 33.45 -17.83
C ARG A 696 25.67 34.26 -17.46
N ASN A 697 25.62 35.54 -17.83
CA ASN A 697 24.49 36.44 -17.59
C ASN A 697 24.00 36.43 -16.13
N ALA A 698 24.91 36.69 -15.18
CA ALA A 698 24.69 36.60 -13.75
C ALA A 698 25.31 37.78 -12.97
N GLU A 699 25.27 38.99 -13.56
CA GLU A 699 25.82 40.24 -12.99
C GLU A 699 25.43 40.46 -11.52
N ALA A 700 24.18 40.19 -11.16
CA ALA A 700 23.64 40.36 -9.81
C ALA A 700 24.11 39.31 -8.78
N LEU A 701 24.72 38.19 -9.21
CA LEU A 701 25.09 37.05 -8.36
C LEU A 701 26.61 36.88 -8.24
N VAL A 702 27.38 37.23 -9.28
CA VAL A 702 28.83 37.03 -9.32
C VAL A 702 29.59 37.82 -8.25
N GLY A 703 29.22 39.09 -7.97
CA GLY A 703 29.81 39.88 -6.88
C GLY A 703 29.62 39.23 -5.49
N PRO A 704 28.37 38.94 -5.07
CA PRO A 704 28.08 38.21 -3.83
C PRO A 704 28.80 36.86 -3.68
N CYS A 705 28.87 36.06 -4.75
CA CYS A 705 29.62 34.81 -4.77
C CYS A 705 31.12 35.04 -4.48
N LEU A 706 31.78 35.92 -5.26
CA LEU A 706 33.21 36.21 -5.12
C LEU A 706 33.56 36.78 -3.74
N GLU A 707 32.74 37.67 -3.19
CA GLU A 707 32.96 38.22 -1.85
C GLU A 707 32.82 37.16 -0.74
N SER A 708 31.95 36.17 -0.92
CA SER A 708 31.79 35.06 0.04
C SER A 708 33.02 34.13 0.06
N LEU A 709 33.64 33.91 -1.10
CA LEU A 709 34.90 33.17 -1.24
C LEU A 709 36.07 33.92 -0.61
N ARG A 710 36.15 35.24 -0.84
CA ARG A 710 37.18 36.11 -0.26
C ARG A 710 37.12 36.12 1.28
N ARG A 711 35.92 36.23 1.87
CA ARG A 711 35.72 36.14 3.33
C ARG A 711 36.07 34.77 3.92
N ASN A 712 35.87 33.70 3.17
CA ASN A 712 36.35 32.35 3.52
C ASN A 712 37.87 32.14 3.26
N GLY A 713 38.64 33.20 2.97
CA GLY A 713 40.10 33.13 2.83
C GLY A 713 40.61 32.61 1.49
N VAL A 714 39.75 32.49 0.47
CA VAL A 714 40.17 32.10 -0.89
C VAL A 714 40.88 33.28 -1.55
N THR A 715 42.17 33.10 -1.87
CA THR A 715 43.03 34.14 -2.47
C THR A 715 43.17 34.02 -4.00
N ARG A 716 42.68 32.92 -4.59
CA ARG A 716 42.78 32.62 -6.02
C ARG A 716 41.40 32.28 -6.56
N VAL A 717 40.90 33.07 -7.51
CA VAL A 717 39.64 32.79 -8.20
C VAL A 717 39.83 32.93 -9.71
N VAL A 718 39.44 31.89 -10.43
CA VAL A 718 39.31 31.89 -11.89
C VAL A 718 37.83 31.86 -12.24
N VAL A 719 37.36 32.95 -12.84
CA VAL A 719 36.00 33.05 -13.41
C VAL A 719 36.10 32.69 -14.89
N VAL A 720 35.15 31.90 -15.40
CA VAL A 720 35.14 31.49 -16.81
C VAL A 720 33.81 31.85 -17.45
N ASP A 721 33.86 32.77 -18.41
CA ASP A 721 32.71 33.43 -19.03
C ASP A 721 32.13 32.64 -20.22
N GLY A 722 30.86 32.24 -20.06
CA GLY A 722 30.00 31.58 -21.04
C GLY A 722 29.44 32.50 -22.14
N LEU A 723 30.24 33.46 -22.60
CA LEU A 723 29.83 34.60 -23.44
C LEU A 723 28.69 35.41 -22.81
N SER A 724 28.96 36.08 -21.67
CA SER A 724 27.97 36.98 -21.07
C SER A 724 27.70 38.22 -21.94
N THR A 725 26.44 38.65 -21.93
CA THR A 725 25.93 39.87 -22.59
C THR A 725 25.58 40.99 -21.60
N ASP A 726 25.71 40.72 -20.29
CA ASP A 726 25.62 41.69 -19.20
C ASP A 726 27.04 42.03 -18.65
N CYS A 727 27.13 42.78 -17.55
CA CYS A 727 28.40 43.22 -16.97
C CYS A 727 29.07 42.16 -16.08
N SER A 728 28.70 40.87 -16.18
CA SER A 728 29.26 39.77 -15.34
C SER A 728 30.79 39.74 -15.34
N ARG A 729 31.42 40.00 -16.50
CA ARG A 729 32.89 40.00 -16.65
C ARG A 729 33.53 41.19 -15.96
N GLU A 730 32.89 42.35 -16.02
CA GLU A 730 33.37 43.61 -15.46
C GLU A 730 33.30 43.57 -13.93
N VAL A 731 32.19 43.05 -13.38
CA VAL A 731 32.06 42.78 -11.93
C VAL A 731 33.09 41.73 -11.47
N ALA A 732 33.28 40.64 -12.21
CA ALA A 732 34.28 39.63 -11.87
C ALA A 732 35.72 40.19 -11.81
N ARG A 733 36.10 41.05 -12.77
CA ARG A 733 37.39 41.76 -12.75
C ARG A 733 37.49 42.74 -11.58
N ALA A 734 36.42 43.48 -11.27
CA ALA A 734 36.39 44.43 -10.15
C ALA A 734 36.58 43.75 -8.78
N HIS A 735 36.10 42.51 -8.62
CA HIS A 735 36.36 41.67 -7.45
C HIS A 735 37.74 40.96 -7.48
N GLY A 736 38.59 41.23 -8.47
CA GLY A 736 39.96 40.73 -8.56
C GLY A 736 40.10 39.29 -9.09
N ALA A 737 39.05 38.72 -9.70
CA ALA A 737 39.14 37.38 -10.29
C ALA A 737 39.88 37.40 -11.64
N THR A 738 40.59 36.31 -11.94
CA THR A 738 41.12 36.06 -13.29
C THR A 738 39.97 35.63 -14.19
N VAL A 739 39.62 36.43 -15.20
CA VAL A 739 38.50 36.14 -16.12
C VAL A 739 39.01 35.53 -17.41
N LEU A 740 38.60 34.28 -17.67
CA LEU A 740 38.73 33.56 -18.93
C LEU A 740 37.37 33.54 -19.67
N SER A 741 37.32 32.98 -20.88
CA SER A 741 36.07 32.62 -21.56
C SER A 741 36.15 31.18 -22.08
N ASP A 742 35.00 30.52 -22.23
CA ASP A 742 34.85 29.21 -22.86
C ASP A 742 34.43 29.29 -24.34
N GLU A 743 34.36 30.50 -24.91
CA GLU A 743 33.87 30.80 -26.27
C GLU A 743 32.45 30.28 -26.56
N GLY A 744 31.65 30.02 -25.53
CA GLY A 744 30.30 29.46 -25.61
C GLY A 744 30.26 27.93 -25.58
N GLY A 745 31.40 27.25 -25.36
CA GLY A 745 31.50 25.79 -25.33
C GLY A 745 30.81 25.11 -24.12
N GLY A 746 30.38 25.88 -23.13
CA GLY A 746 29.45 25.46 -22.09
C GLY A 746 30.09 24.97 -20.79
N LEU A 747 29.24 24.74 -19.78
CA LEU A 747 29.61 24.45 -18.39
C LEU A 747 30.71 23.36 -18.21
N PRO A 748 30.74 22.24 -18.97
CA PRO A 748 31.81 21.26 -18.84
C PRO A 748 33.17 21.79 -19.34
N LEU A 749 33.18 22.62 -20.39
CA LEU A 749 34.39 23.27 -20.89
C LEU A 749 34.84 24.36 -19.92
N ALA A 750 33.92 25.21 -19.45
CA ALA A 750 34.22 26.26 -18.47
C ALA A 750 34.88 25.70 -17.20
N ARG A 751 34.31 24.63 -16.62
CA ARG A 751 34.88 23.91 -15.47
C ARG A 751 36.24 23.26 -15.80
N THR A 752 36.47 22.82 -17.05
CA THR A 752 37.76 22.27 -17.50
C THR A 752 38.83 23.36 -17.62
N LEU A 753 38.54 24.47 -18.29
CA LEU A 753 39.47 25.58 -18.49
C LEU A 753 39.90 26.20 -17.16
N GLY A 754 38.95 26.44 -16.24
CA GLY A 754 39.27 26.93 -14.90
C GLY A 754 40.12 25.95 -14.08
N ALA A 755 39.90 24.64 -14.24
CA ALA A 755 40.74 23.62 -13.61
C ALA A 755 42.15 23.51 -14.24
N GLN A 756 42.31 23.83 -15.52
CA GLN A 756 43.61 23.91 -16.20
C GLN A 756 44.40 25.16 -15.80
N ALA A 757 43.71 26.28 -15.58
CA ALA A 757 44.32 27.54 -15.14
C ALA A 757 44.71 27.57 -13.65
N ALA A 758 44.25 26.63 -12.84
CA ALA A 758 44.55 26.57 -11.41
C ALA A 758 46.00 26.09 -11.15
N ASP A 759 46.83 26.95 -10.52
CA ASP A 759 48.18 26.62 -10.07
C ASP A 759 48.17 25.63 -8.88
N THR A 760 47.14 25.71 -8.03
CA THR A 760 46.99 24.91 -6.81
C THR A 760 46.67 23.43 -7.06
N ARG A 761 47.07 22.58 -6.09
CA ARG A 761 46.79 21.14 -6.09
C ARG A 761 45.29 20.81 -6.03
N TRP A 762 44.50 21.60 -5.33
CA TRP A 762 43.07 21.43 -5.20
C TRP A 762 42.34 22.56 -5.92
N VAL A 763 41.13 22.26 -6.38
CA VAL A 763 40.18 23.25 -6.91
C VAL A 763 38.86 23.15 -6.17
N LEU A 764 38.23 24.31 -5.96
CA LEU A 764 36.87 24.44 -5.45
C LEU A 764 35.98 24.81 -6.64
N MET A 765 35.20 23.85 -7.14
CA MET A 765 34.16 24.14 -8.14
C MET A 765 33.01 24.86 -7.43
N VAL A 766 32.63 26.04 -7.90
CA VAL A 766 31.56 26.86 -7.33
C VAL A 766 30.73 27.44 -8.46
N ASP A 767 29.42 27.26 -8.43
CA ASP A 767 28.53 27.88 -9.41
C ASP A 767 28.17 29.31 -8.95
N THR A 768 27.95 30.23 -9.90
CA THR A 768 27.87 31.67 -9.63
C THR A 768 26.71 32.07 -8.68
N ASP A 769 25.70 31.22 -8.52
CA ASP A 769 24.56 31.42 -7.62
C ASP A 769 24.80 30.94 -6.16
N VAL A 770 26.02 30.52 -5.83
CA VAL A 770 26.40 30.04 -4.49
C VAL A 770 27.03 31.14 -3.64
N VAL A 771 26.57 31.24 -2.39
CA VAL A 771 27.18 32.09 -1.34
C VAL A 771 27.68 31.18 -0.21
N VAL A 772 28.98 31.23 0.07
CA VAL A 772 29.64 30.45 1.13
C VAL A 772 29.61 31.26 2.45
N PRO A 773 28.91 30.81 3.50
CA PRO A 773 28.91 31.48 4.80
C PRO A 773 30.30 31.40 5.47
N ASP A 774 30.60 32.33 6.37
CA ASP A 774 31.94 32.44 6.97
C ASP A 774 32.30 31.18 7.81
N GLY A 775 33.53 30.69 7.64
CA GLY A 775 34.00 29.47 8.30
C GLY A 775 33.28 28.18 7.89
N VAL A 776 32.59 28.16 6.74
CA VAL A 776 32.02 26.94 6.15
C VAL A 776 33.08 26.20 5.33
N LEU A 777 33.96 26.92 4.63
CA LEU A 777 34.97 26.30 3.78
C LEU A 777 35.97 25.47 4.58
N ASP A 778 36.48 25.95 5.72
CA ASP A 778 37.44 25.21 6.53
C ASP A 778 36.86 23.88 7.06
N ARG A 779 35.59 23.88 7.48
CA ARG A 779 34.86 22.66 7.86
C ARG A 779 34.72 21.68 6.70
N LEU A 780 34.50 22.17 5.48
CA LEU A 780 34.44 21.33 4.28
C LEU A 780 35.81 20.72 3.94
N LEU A 781 36.89 21.49 4.09
CA LEU A 781 38.27 21.07 3.86
C LEU A 781 38.75 20.05 4.91
N GLU A 782 38.38 20.25 6.17
CA GLU A 782 38.61 19.29 7.26
C GLU A 782 37.83 17.98 7.02
N GLU A 783 36.53 18.03 6.71
CA GLU A 783 35.72 16.84 6.43
C GLU A 783 36.24 16.10 5.18
N TYR A 784 36.66 16.82 4.15
CA TYR A 784 37.30 16.26 2.95
C TYR A 784 38.56 15.46 3.31
N HIS A 785 39.45 16.05 4.10
CA HIS A 785 40.73 15.46 4.49
C HIS A 785 40.54 14.28 5.46
N LEU A 786 39.91 14.50 6.61
CA LEU A 786 39.70 13.47 7.65
C LEU A 786 38.80 12.34 7.15
N GLY A 787 37.81 12.65 6.32
CA GLY A 787 36.94 11.67 5.70
C GLY A 787 37.61 10.84 4.61
N GLY A 788 38.81 11.22 4.14
CA GLY A 788 39.49 10.54 3.04
C GLY A 788 38.71 10.58 1.73
N TYR A 789 38.04 11.70 1.44
CA TYR A 789 37.31 11.89 0.20
C TYR A 789 38.26 12.18 -0.98
N ALA A 790 37.78 11.88 -2.18
CA ALA A 790 38.40 12.28 -3.44
C ALA A 790 37.68 13.50 -4.05
N ALA A 791 36.38 13.63 -3.77
CA ALA A 791 35.59 14.83 -4.00
C ALA A 791 34.55 14.97 -2.88
N LEU A 792 34.38 16.17 -2.33
CA LEU A 792 33.36 16.47 -1.31
C LEU A 792 32.68 17.80 -1.63
N GLN A 793 31.35 17.77 -1.75
CA GLN A 793 30.52 18.97 -1.90
C GLN A 793 30.01 19.47 -0.55
N ALA A 794 29.79 20.77 -0.40
CA ALA A 794 28.94 21.30 0.67
C ALA A 794 27.48 20.84 0.51
N GLY A 795 26.76 20.72 1.63
CA GLY A 795 25.30 20.56 1.59
C GLY A 795 24.63 21.87 1.18
N LEU A 796 23.52 21.81 0.44
CA LEU A 796 22.87 23.02 -0.06
C LEU A 796 21.76 23.51 0.87
N GLU A 797 21.64 24.83 0.97
CA GLU A 797 20.52 25.58 1.55
C GLU A 797 19.94 26.47 0.43
N SER A 798 19.06 25.91 -0.40
CA SER A 798 18.56 26.60 -1.58
C SER A 798 17.46 27.61 -1.25
N VAL A 799 17.57 28.82 -1.81
CA VAL A 799 16.66 29.96 -1.62
C VAL A 799 16.22 30.55 -2.97
N SER A 800 15.08 31.22 -3.00
CA SER A 800 14.46 31.78 -4.22
C SER A 800 13.80 33.14 -3.98
N GLY A 801 13.40 33.78 -5.07
CA GLY A 801 12.40 34.86 -5.02
C GLY A 801 11.01 34.42 -4.53
N PRO A 802 10.06 35.36 -4.37
CA PRO A 802 8.73 35.11 -3.83
C PRO A 802 7.79 34.35 -4.79
N GLY A 803 8.16 34.15 -6.05
CA GLY A 803 7.39 33.43 -7.05
C GLY A 803 7.16 31.96 -6.69
N TYR A 804 5.95 31.48 -6.97
CA TYR A 804 5.50 30.12 -6.63
C TYR A 804 6.47 29.02 -7.12
N TRP A 805 7.04 29.17 -8.32
CA TRP A 805 7.88 28.13 -8.91
C TRP A 805 9.28 28.10 -8.29
N GLY A 806 9.84 29.26 -7.97
CA GLY A 806 11.07 29.38 -7.19
C GLY A 806 10.89 28.78 -5.79
N GLN A 807 9.84 29.16 -5.07
CA GLN A 807 9.56 28.63 -3.72
C GLN A 807 9.37 27.11 -3.74
N ALA A 808 8.69 26.57 -4.75
CA ALA A 808 8.51 25.13 -4.92
C ALA A 808 9.82 24.40 -5.25
N LEU A 809 10.70 25.03 -6.04
CA LEU A 809 12.03 24.51 -6.39
C LEU A 809 12.97 24.50 -5.17
N ALA A 810 12.98 25.58 -4.38
CA ALA A 810 13.67 25.65 -3.09
C ALA A 810 13.13 24.63 -2.08
N TYR A 811 11.81 24.50 -1.94
CA TYR A 811 11.18 23.46 -1.12
C TYR A 811 11.64 22.07 -1.56
N HIS A 812 11.61 21.76 -2.86
CA HIS A 812 12.05 20.48 -3.40
C HIS A 812 13.54 20.22 -3.11
N HIS A 813 14.42 21.21 -3.26
CA HIS A 813 15.84 21.07 -2.93
C HIS A 813 16.03 20.78 -1.44
N LEU A 814 15.42 21.57 -0.55
CA LEU A 814 15.61 21.48 0.90
C LEU A 814 15.06 20.17 1.52
N HIS A 815 13.94 19.64 1.03
CA HIS A 815 13.21 18.50 1.61
C HIS A 815 13.35 17.18 0.80
N GLY A 816 13.79 17.28 -0.46
CA GLY A 816 13.93 16.17 -1.39
C GLY A 816 15.09 15.24 -1.10
N ARG A 817 15.59 14.59 -2.16
CA ARG A 817 16.92 13.92 -2.16
C ARG A 817 17.99 14.77 -2.84
N SER A 818 17.58 15.82 -3.55
CA SER A 818 18.41 16.84 -4.21
C SER A 818 19.41 17.50 -3.25
N ARG A 819 19.03 17.81 -2.00
CA ARG A 819 19.98 18.30 -0.95
C ARG A 819 21.24 17.45 -0.78
N TRP A 820 21.14 16.16 -1.07
CA TRP A 820 22.21 15.17 -0.89
C TRP A 820 22.72 14.60 -2.23
N TRP A 821 22.43 15.30 -3.33
CA TRP A 821 22.94 15.00 -4.66
C TRP A 821 24.25 15.79 -4.87
N PHE A 822 25.25 15.11 -5.40
CA PHE A 822 26.52 15.71 -5.80
C PHE A 822 26.33 16.30 -7.21
N GLY A 823 26.53 17.61 -7.32
CA GLY A 823 26.29 18.44 -8.51
C GLY A 823 27.42 19.43 -8.84
N LEU A 824 28.60 19.27 -8.23
CA LEU A 824 29.76 20.21 -8.29
C LEU A 824 29.54 21.59 -7.62
N VAL A 825 28.36 21.86 -7.07
CA VAL A 825 27.96 23.10 -6.39
C VAL A 825 28.74 23.28 -5.07
N ALA A 826 29.83 24.06 -5.06
CA ALA A 826 30.79 24.16 -3.94
C ALA A 826 31.44 22.79 -3.60
N THR A 827 32.18 22.23 -4.56
CA THR A 827 32.91 20.95 -4.43
C THR A 827 34.42 21.10 -4.39
N VAL A 828 35.05 20.55 -3.36
CA VAL A 828 36.50 20.37 -3.25
C VAL A 828 36.91 19.08 -3.97
N ILE A 829 37.88 19.17 -4.89
CA ILE A 829 38.48 18.04 -5.61
C ILE A 829 39.97 18.30 -5.89
N GLU A 830 40.79 17.23 -5.97
CA GLU A 830 42.18 17.34 -6.43
C GLU A 830 42.23 17.66 -7.94
N ARG A 831 42.90 18.75 -8.32
CA ARG A 831 42.93 19.30 -9.69
C ARG A 831 43.28 18.22 -10.72
N ASP A 832 44.38 17.51 -10.50
CA ASP A 832 44.86 16.52 -11.45
C ASP A 832 43.95 15.27 -11.49
N LEU A 833 43.15 15.00 -10.45
CA LEU A 833 42.13 13.96 -10.51
C LEU A 833 40.95 14.39 -11.38
N LEU A 834 40.50 15.64 -11.24
CA LEU A 834 39.47 16.20 -12.12
C LEU A 834 39.93 16.19 -13.58
N LEU A 835 41.14 16.70 -13.86
CA LEU A 835 41.68 16.79 -15.23
C LEU A 835 41.95 15.41 -15.85
N ARG A 836 42.49 14.44 -15.11
CA ARG A 836 42.66 13.05 -15.61
C ARG A 836 41.34 12.32 -15.83
N THR A 837 40.29 12.68 -15.10
CA THR A 837 38.97 12.10 -15.31
C THR A 837 38.28 12.77 -16.49
N GLY A 838 38.35 14.11 -16.57
CA GLY A 838 37.70 14.95 -17.59
C GLY A 838 36.17 14.91 -17.51
N PHE A 839 35.51 15.80 -18.24
CA PHE A 839 34.06 15.73 -18.50
C PHE A 839 33.77 14.97 -19.80
N ASP A 840 32.56 14.41 -19.95
CA ASP A 840 32.13 13.82 -21.22
C ASP A 840 31.47 14.91 -22.08
N PRO A 841 32.00 15.26 -23.27
CA PRO A 841 31.52 16.41 -24.05
C PRO A 841 30.11 16.24 -24.62
N ARG A 842 29.47 15.07 -24.44
CA ARG A 842 28.06 14.85 -24.80
C ARG A 842 27.08 15.36 -23.75
N PHE A 843 27.56 15.73 -22.57
CA PHE A 843 26.73 16.17 -21.45
C PHE A 843 26.75 17.70 -21.35
N GLU A 844 25.82 18.33 -22.08
CA GLU A 844 25.46 19.75 -21.88
C GLU A 844 24.75 19.98 -20.53
N SER A 845 24.30 18.91 -19.87
CA SER A 845 23.69 18.88 -18.54
C SER A 845 23.77 17.45 -17.98
N GLY A 846 23.95 17.30 -16.66
CA GLY A 846 24.09 16.01 -15.98
C GLY A 846 25.53 15.47 -15.98
N GLU A 847 26.50 16.29 -16.39
CA GLU A 847 27.93 16.00 -16.44
C GLU A 847 28.55 15.76 -15.05
N ASP A 848 27.92 16.32 -14.03
CA ASP A 848 28.16 16.14 -12.59
C ASP A 848 27.78 14.73 -12.11
N ILE A 849 26.59 14.25 -12.48
CA ILE A 849 26.08 12.90 -12.18
C ILE A 849 26.94 11.85 -12.88
N GLU A 850 27.36 12.17 -14.10
CA GLU A 850 28.22 11.35 -14.93
C GLU A 850 29.65 11.27 -14.37
N LEU A 851 30.27 12.42 -14.07
CA LEU A 851 31.59 12.50 -13.43
C LEU A 851 31.61 11.73 -12.11
N ARG A 852 30.57 11.89 -11.28
CA ARG A 852 30.39 11.12 -10.05
C ARG A 852 30.41 9.61 -10.32
N TRP A 853 29.66 9.12 -11.29
CA TRP A 853 29.63 7.69 -11.62
C TRP A 853 30.99 7.18 -12.11
N ARG A 854 31.76 8.00 -12.85
CA ARG A 854 33.14 7.64 -13.23
C ARG A 854 34.08 7.58 -12.03
N LEU A 855 34.08 8.59 -11.15
CA LEU A 855 34.88 8.59 -9.92
C LEU A 855 34.53 7.40 -9.01
N GLU A 856 33.23 7.15 -8.74
CA GLU A 856 32.78 6.00 -7.96
C GLU A 856 33.21 4.66 -8.62
N SER A 857 33.18 4.56 -9.95
CA SER A 857 33.62 3.35 -10.68
C SER A 857 35.14 3.10 -10.62
N GLN A 858 35.94 4.16 -10.44
CA GLN A 858 37.39 4.09 -10.20
C GLN A 858 37.72 3.75 -8.73
N GLY A 859 36.71 3.60 -7.87
CA GLY A 859 36.87 3.34 -6.43
C GLY A 859 37.12 4.60 -5.59
N HIS A 860 36.93 5.79 -6.16
CA HIS A 860 37.08 7.05 -5.42
C HIS A 860 35.86 7.33 -4.53
N LYS A 861 36.12 7.80 -3.30
CA LYS A 861 35.09 8.16 -2.33
C LYS A 861 34.58 9.58 -2.63
N VAL A 862 33.36 9.69 -3.16
CA VAL A 862 32.64 10.94 -3.40
C VAL A 862 31.58 11.16 -2.32
N GLY A 863 31.29 12.41 -1.94
CA GLY A 863 30.29 12.72 -0.91
C GLY A 863 29.68 14.11 -1.00
N VAL A 864 28.66 14.33 -0.17
CA VAL A 864 28.07 15.65 0.14
C VAL A 864 28.08 15.79 1.67
N SER A 865 28.69 16.86 2.17
CA SER A 865 28.79 17.19 3.59
C SER A 865 27.42 17.47 4.20
N ARG A 866 27.29 17.18 5.49
CA ARG A 866 26.13 17.59 6.32
C ARG A 866 26.47 18.69 7.33
N SER A 867 27.75 19.06 7.37
CA SER A 867 28.41 19.85 8.43
C SER A 867 28.76 21.26 7.94
N ALA A 868 29.14 21.33 6.66
CA ALA A 868 29.33 22.54 5.88
C ALA A 868 28.11 22.71 4.95
N LEU A 869 27.39 23.81 5.13
CA LEU A 869 26.22 24.18 4.32
C LEU A 869 26.44 25.53 3.63
N VAL A 870 26.08 25.63 2.34
CA VAL A 870 26.18 26.86 1.54
C VAL A 870 24.81 27.30 1.03
N SER A 871 24.62 28.61 0.88
CA SER A 871 23.39 29.17 0.32
C SER A 871 23.43 29.10 -1.21
N HIS A 872 22.29 28.79 -1.84
CA HIS A 872 22.18 28.59 -3.29
C HIS A 872 20.96 29.34 -3.84
N HIS A 873 21.19 30.40 -4.63
CA HIS A 873 20.21 31.44 -4.95
C HIS A 873 19.65 31.29 -6.37
N PHE A 874 18.48 30.67 -6.54
CA PHE A 874 17.90 30.50 -7.88
C PHE A 874 17.69 31.85 -8.59
N ALA A 875 18.30 32.00 -9.78
CA ALA A 875 18.24 33.21 -10.59
C ALA A 875 16.85 33.55 -11.16
N GLY A 876 15.86 32.64 -11.04
CA GLY A 876 14.47 32.88 -11.42
C GLY A 876 13.49 32.12 -10.52
N ASP A 877 12.28 32.65 -10.37
CA ASP A 877 11.21 32.09 -9.52
C ASP A 877 9.89 31.82 -10.28
N ASP A 878 9.95 31.87 -11.61
CA ASP A 878 8.82 31.73 -12.54
C ASP A 878 8.69 30.31 -13.14
N PHE A 879 7.63 30.09 -13.93
CA PHE A 879 7.41 28.81 -14.59
C PHE A 879 8.42 28.53 -15.71
N ALA A 880 8.85 29.56 -16.46
CA ALA A 880 9.76 29.35 -17.59
C ALA A 880 11.09 28.77 -17.12
N PHE A 881 11.70 29.40 -16.11
CA PHE A 881 12.94 28.97 -15.46
C PHE A 881 12.82 27.54 -14.91
N ALA A 882 11.79 27.26 -14.09
CA ALA A 882 11.60 25.94 -13.50
C ALA A 882 11.37 24.85 -14.56
N LYS A 883 10.58 25.14 -15.60
CA LYS A 883 10.33 24.24 -16.74
C LYS A 883 11.62 23.91 -17.49
N ASP A 884 12.50 24.89 -17.72
CA ASP A 884 13.75 24.67 -18.45
C ASP A 884 14.78 23.91 -17.61
N GLN A 885 14.86 24.16 -16.30
CA GLN A 885 15.60 23.31 -15.36
C GLN A 885 15.17 21.83 -15.46
N PHE A 886 13.85 21.54 -15.40
CA PHE A 886 13.35 20.16 -15.52
C PHE A 886 13.65 19.51 -16.88
N LEU A 887 13.72 20.31 -17.95
CA LEU A 887 14.07 19.84 -19.28
C LEU A 887 15.57 19.53 -19.39
N MET A 888 16.43 20.28 -18.70
CA MET A 888 17.86 19.99 -18.59
C MET A 888 18.13 18.75 -17.72
N ASP A 889 17.61 18.72 -16.48
CA ASP A 889 17.61 17.55 -15.58
C ASP A 889 17.25 16.26 -16.34
N GLY A 890 16.10 16.30 -17.02
CA GLY A 890 15.61 15.18 -17.81
C GLY A 890 16.56 14.81 -18.94
N THR A 891 17.12 15.79 -19.65
CA THR A 891 18.06 15.54 -20.75
C THR A 891 19.34 14.87 -20.24
N GLY A 892 19.91 15.33 -19.14
CA GLY A 892 21.04 14.68 -18.47
C GLY A 892 20.73 13.26 -18.01
N LEU A 893 19.57 13.03 -17.39
CA LEU A 893 19.10 11.68 -17.03
C LEU A 893 18.90 10.77 -18.25
N GLY A 894 18.43 11.31 -19.38
CA GLY A 894 18.31 10.60 -20.65
C GLY A 894 19.67 10.18 -21.22
N LEU A 895 20.64 11.10 -21.22
CA LEU A 895 22.02 10.84 -21.63
C LEU A 895 22.71 9.80 -20.72
N MET A 896 22.46 9.85 -19.40
CA MET A 896 22.93 8.83 -18.45
C MET A 896 22.34 7.44 -18.75
N VAL A 897 21.05 7.36 -19.09
CA VAL A 897 20.44 6.09 -19.54
C VAL A 897 21.08 5.60 -20.84
N ARG A 898 21.27 6.49 -21.83
CA ARG A 898 21.88 6.12 -23.12
C ARG A 898 23.32 5.64 -22.96
N LYS A 899 24.15 6.36 -22.20
CA LYS A 899 25.57 6.05 -21.97
C LYS A 899 25.79 4.77 -21.15
N HIS A 900 24.97 4.53 -20.13
CA HIS A 900 25.16 3.39 -19.21
C HIS A 900 24.17 2.22 -19.42
N GLY A 901 23.30 2.31 -20.43
CA GLY A 901 22.38 1.25 -20.84
C GLY A 901 21.56 0.69 -19.67
N TRP A 902 21.62 -0.63 -19.46
CA TRP A 902 20.88 -1.29 -18.38
C TRP A 902 21.26 -0.79 -16.97
N ARG A 903 22.50 -0.32 -16.75
CA ARG A 903 22.92 0.26 -15.46
C ARG A 903 22.33 1.66 -15.25
N GLY A 904 22.09 2.37 -16.34
CA GLY A 904 21.38 3.65 -16.39
C GLY A 904 19.87 3.50 -16.22
N SER A 905 19.25 2.42 -16.72
CA SER A 905 17.78 2.26 -16.83
C SER A 905 17.00 2.50 -15.52
N ARG A 906 17.59 2.25 -14.36
CA ARG A 906 17.01 2.60 -13.03
C ARG A 906 16.65 4.08 -12.88
N LEU A 907 17.30 4.97 -13.63
CA LEU A 907 17.02 6.41 -13.66
C LEU A 907 15.66 6.74 -14.30
N PHE A 908 15.07 5.86 -15.13
CA PHE A 908 13.68 6.03 -15.59
C PHE A 908 12.67 6.07 -14.45
N ALA A 909 12.93 5.40 -13.32
CA ALA A 909 12.05 5.46 -12.16
C ALA A 909 12.24 6.74 -11.32
N LEU A 910 13.27 7.54 -11.59
CA LEU A 910 13.71 8.60 -10.69
C LEU A 910 12.79 9.83 -10.70
N PRO A 911 12.33 10.39 -11.84
CA PRO A 911 11.41 11.52 -11.83
C PRO A 911 10.08 11.19 -11.16
N VAL A 912 9.48 10.03 -11.45
CA VAL A 912 8.21 9.62 -10.81
C VAL A 912 8.36 9.31 -9.32
N ALA A 913 9.48 8.69 -8.90
CA ALA A 913 9.73 8.44 -7.48
C ALA A 913 10.03 9.73 -6.70
N ALA A 914 10.75 10.68 -7.31
CA ALA A 914 11.00 12.00 -6.74
C ALA A 914 9.69 12.81 -6.65
N ALA A 915 8.87 12.84 -7.70
CA ALA A 915 7.57 13.51 -7.70
C ALA A 915 6.59 12.92 -6.68
N ALA A 916 6.44 11.59 -6.62
CA ALA A 916 5.57 10.93 -5.65
C ALA A 916 6.01 11.17 -4.20
N ARG A 917 7.33 11.14 -3.94
CA ARG A 917 7.90 11.54 -2.64
C ARG A 917 7.64 13.03 -2.36
N GLY A 918 7.82 13.88 -3.36
CA GLY A 918 7.61 15.32 -3.28
C GLY A 918 6.20 15.67 -2.83
N VAL A 919 5.20 15.18 -3.56
CA VAL A 919 3.77 15.33 -3.20
C VAL A 919 3.49 14.83 -1.78
N ALA A 920 4.02 13.66 -1.39
CA ALA A 920 3.82 13.11 -0.05
C ALA A 920 4.45 13.97 1.05
N LEU A 921 5.64 14.53 0.83
CA LEU A 921 6.27 15.48 1.75
C LEU A 921 5.48 16.79 1.82
N SER A 922 5.05 17.33 0.68
CA SER A 922 4.26 18.57 0.62
C SER A 922 2.92 18.46 1.33
N VAL A 923 2.27 17.29 1.29
CA VAL A 923 1.06 17.02 2.08
C VAL A 923 1.39 16.92 3.58
N ARG A 924 2.45 16.18 3.95
CA ARG A 924 2.91 16.04 5.34
C ARG A 924 3.27 17.38 5.97
N ASP A 925 3.97 18.23 5.23
CA ASP A 925 4.51 19.53 5.67
C ASP A 925 3.45 20.65 5.60
N ARG A 926 2.18 20.29 5.34
CA ARG A 926 1.02 21.20 5.20
C ARG A 926 1.21 22.28 4.12
N GLN A 927 1.96 21.96 3.07
CA GLN A 927 2.20 22.79 1.89
C GLN A 927 1.71 22.11 0.59
N PRO A 928 0.44 21.68 0.49
CA PRO A 928 -0.06 20.89 -0.63
C PRO A 928 -0.02 21.63 -1.98
N GLN A 929 0.15 22.96 -1.99
CA GLN A 929 0.25 23.75 -3.21
C GLN A 929 1.39 23.29 -4.14
N TRP A 930 2.46 22.68 -3.62
CA TRP A 930 3.58 22.16 -4.42
C TRP A 930 3.23 20.92 -5.26
N ALA A 931 2.04 20.32 -5.09
CA ALA A 931 1.62 19.18 -5.91
C ALA A 931 1.58 19.49 -7.43
N ARG A 932 1.24 20.74 -7.80
CA ARG A 932 1.29 21.21 -9.20
C ARG A 932 2.72 21.29 -9.73
N TYR A 933 3.65 21.80 -8.93
CA TYR A 933 5.09 21.76 -9.21
C TYR A 933 5.57 20.32 -9.45
N PHE A 934 5.25 19.37 -8.56
CA PHE A 934 5.74 17.99 -8.71
C PHE A 934 5.15 17.25 -9.91
N ALA A 935 3.91 17.57 -10.32
CA ALA A 935 3.34 17.08 -11.57
C ALA A 935 4.10 17.60 -12.80
N ALA A 936 4.39 18.91 -12.84
CA ALA A 936 5.17 19.54 -13.92
C ALA A 936 6.62 19.02 -13.95
N TYR A 937 7.30 18.98 -12.80
CA TYR A 937 8.64 18.40 -12.63
C TYR A 937 8.71 16.99 -13.25
N CYS A 938 7.76 16.11 -12.90
CA CYS A 938 7.68 14.75 -13.41
C CYS A 938 7.53 14.71 -14.95
N TRP A 939 6.58 15.49 -15.47
CA TRP A 939 6.28 15.56 -16.90
C TRP A 939 7.47 16.08 -17.72
N PHE A 940 8.01 17.25 -17.35
CA PHE A 940 9.09 17.89 -18.10
C PHE A 940 10.42 17.13 -17.97
N ASN A 941 10.68 16.46 -16.84
CA ASN A 941 11.80 15.50 -16.76
C ASN A 941 11.67 14.39 -17.79
N TYR A 942 10.50 13.75 -17.98
CA TYR A 942 10.34 12.73 -19.01
C TYR A 942 10.41 13.28 -20.44
N VAL A 943 9.94 14.51 -20.68
CA VAL A 943 10.14 15.20 -21.97
C VAL A 943 11.64 15.44 -22.23
N GLY A 944 12.41 15.86 -21.21
CA GLY A 944 13.86 15.96 -21.26
C GLY A 944 14.55 14.61 -21.50
N MET A 945 14.17 13.56 -20.76
CA MET A 945 14.73 12.21 -20.94
C MET A 945 14.54 11.72 -22.37
N ARG A 946 13.40 12.02 -23.01
CA ARG A 946 13.19 11.70 -24.43
C ARG A 946 14.15 12.45 -25.36
N ARG A 947 14.52 13.70 -25.05
CA ARG A 947 15.55 14.46 -25.80
C ARG A 947 16.94 13.85 -25.59
N GLY A 948 17.33 13.57 -24.34
CA GLY A 948 18.64 13.00 -23.99
C GLY A 948 18.84 11.53 -24.43
N LEU A 949 17.76 10.81 -24.72
CA LEU A 949 17.81 9.49 -25.36
C LEU A 949 17.93 9.58 -26.89
N ALA A 950 17.37 10.62 -27.51
CA ALA A 950 17.40 10.82 -28.95
C ALA A 950 18.77 11.35 -29.45
N ARG A 951 19.37 12.30 -28.72
CA ARG A 951 20.76 12.75 -28.89
C ARG A 951 21.75 11.60 -28.77
#